data_AF-A0A3M1Y998-F1
#
_entry.id   AF-A0A3M1Y998-F1
#
_cell.length_a   1.000
_cell.length_b   1.000
_cell.length_c   1.000
_cell.angle_alpha   90.00
_cell.angle_beta   90.00
_cell.angle_gamma   90.00
#
_symmetry.space_group_name_H-M   'P 1'
#
loop_
_entity.id
_entity.type
_entity.pdbx_description
1 polymer ?
#
loop_
_entity_poly.entity_id
_entity_poly.type
_entity_poly.pdbx_seq_one_letter_code
_entity_poly.pdbx_strand_id
1 'polypeptide(L)'
;MKKLIKIIATVCCVMFFTSAAFSQATGIYVLYVHDDSNPYTTTVLLNDRFSNIDAVDLSVGDTLYQYFDDQLHLWYISSVLAINNKTAQVDLSYAGAPAIKPLVQLSALIKSGSKYSYIPGIDPDLQGALAARFEGGGGNATTSVGGIIPYFTLQSHSSLYSDHPDYPKYPGQSDNSLETSIDVSDYLQQVIDSAATVGGTVLLGPGWYKVTKTINVPEGVTIEGVSAGKFGVYATPYQDWWDSGTVISFEPSQDNLACFRFYSKDPNGREVRIGGIKNVTIMGDNLRTGSKAIHLDATPGFLTSGHFEDVHIHGFRNGVGLLLEADSTGAVTYNTFENLRFRDADTSIALIARGNISSFINSNLFYNTVISGGNLDYGILAMTTVNDINVDCNHNQFYGGSVEPQYTKYGHIVVKGNAWIVTRQLRVEATQQFLYYPDTRPIYLDSTTTENDIEVFGSIEIDDRGYGNVLKTRSPKNSYPNTSSQNMLSNSTFAGLTIGDSSRYEMKDWQIGTADFSSSTYTLNTGDTIPIVRVLDDSIPPEYNVLRITIPPGKKLRFVPSPFDSWKYNRGRKFTVGAWVKSTGKNAAQWIYTSNSDNGTITVGTEFPYQTNKWTWVGCTFDNYASNTLFLCYLTVFNDTTLNGNAPLDVYIASPTFVWGNEVSYHLGGYLEKSGGSMSGPLSLSQAMNININDTEYIDTSGNTTRLYLPTSANFFALKSPGVPRTITSINVAEGTQANNPYAKVFKGGTEITLMFLDSNININSSSYIHLLGDQ
;
A
#
# COMPACT_ATOMS: atom_id res chain seq x y z
N MET A 1 -24.87 -56.23 -75.77
CA MET A 1 -24.69 -54.80 -76.13
C MET A 1 -24.20 -54.09 -74.86
N LYS A 2 -23.08 -53.38 -74.71
CA LYS A 2 -21.80 -53.15 -75.44
C LYS A 2 -20.77 -52.79 -74.32
N LYS A 3 -19.50 -53.20 -74.21
CA LYS A 3 -18.60 -54.18 -74.87
C LYS A 3 -18.26 -55.31 -73.82
N LEU A 4 -17.15 -56.06 -73.64
CA LEU A 4 -15.70 -56.08 -74.00
C LEU A 4 -14.84 -54.99 -73.30
N ILE A 5 -13.65 -55.20 -72.73
CA ILE A 5 -12.66 -56.32 -72.55
C ILE A 5 -12.11 -56.17 -71.08
N LYS A 6 -11.69 -57.13 -70.21
CA LYS A 6 -10.84 -58.36 -70.21
C LYS A 6 -9.31 -58.09 -70.46
N ILE A 7 -8.31 -58.75 -69.82
CA ILE A 7 -8.24 -59.70 -68.66
C ILE A 7 -6.75 -60.00 -68.22
N ILE A 8 -6.50 -60.38 -66.94
CA ILE A 8 -5.36 -61.21 -66.39
C ILE A 8 -3.93 -60.61 -66.20
N ALA A 9 -3.26 -61.05 -65.10
CA ALA A 9 -1.80 -61.17 -64.82
C ALA A 9 -0.87 -59.92 -64.68
N THR A 10 0.42 -60.01 -64.28
CA THR A 10 1.16 -60.76 -63.20
C THR A 10 2.67 -60.38 -63.25
N VAL A 11 3.31 -60.18 -62.07
CA VAL A 11 4.76 -60.22 -61.70
C VAL A 11 5.86 -60.30 -62.79
N CYS A 12 6.84 -59.37 -62.72
CA CYS A 12 8.28 -59.51 -63.06
C CYS A 12 9.04 -58.19 -62.72
N CYS A 13 10.37 -58.07 -62.61
CA CYS A 13 11.42 -58.90 -61.99
C CYS A 13 12.78 -58.16 -62.06
N VAL A 14 13.57 -58.17 -60.97
CA VAL A 14 15.06 -58.15 -60.90
C VAL A 14 15.88 -57.05 -61.64
N MET A 15 16.69 -56.29 -60.89
CA MET A 15 18.15 -56.21 -61.15
C MET A 15 18.99 -55.70 -59.95
N PHE A 16 20.24 -56.15 -59.89
CA PHE A 16 21.28 -55.76 -58.92
C PHE A 16 22.28 -54.77 -59.55
N PHE A 17 22.86 -53.87 -58.76
CA PHE A 17 24.22 -53.34 -59.00
C PHE A 17 24.89 -52.98 -57.67
N THR A 18 26.22 -52.81 -57.68
CA THR A 18 27.08 -52.81 -56.47
C THR A 18 27.87 -51.52 -56.26
N SER A 19 28.30 -51.33 -55.01
CA SER A 19 29.51 -50.58 -54.57
C SER A 19 29.65 -49.08 -54.92
N ALA A 20 29.53 -48.24 -53.89
CA ALA A 20 30.60 -47.32 -53.45
C ALA A 20 30.29 -46.83 -52.01
N ALA A 21 31.31 -46.38 -51.27
CA ALA A 21 31.13 -45.85 -49.91
C ALA A 21 31.23 -44.32 -49.88
N PHE A 22 30.32 -43.66 -49.16
CA PHE A 22 30.48 -42.30 -48.65
C PHE A 22 29.77 -42.15 -47.28
N SER A 23 30.14 -41.11 -46.53
CA SER A 23 29.82 -40.96 -45.10
C SER A 23 28.39 -40.48 -44.80
N GLN A 24 27.93 -40.85 -43.60
CA GLN A 24 26.77 -40.36 -42.85
C GLN A 24 25.94 -39.22 -43.47
N ALA A 25 24.72 -39.56 -43.88
CA ALA A 25 23.58 -38.65 -43.92
C ALA A 25 22.33 -39.40 -43.46
N THR A 26 21.81 -39.10 -42.27
CA THR A 26 20.56 -39.69 -41.74
C THR A 26 19.34 -39.00 -42.31
N GLY A 27 19.08 -39.21 -43.61
CA GLY A 27 17.86 -38.77 -44.28
C GLY A 27 16.66 -39.66 -43.93
N ILE A 28 15.50 -39.03 -43.71
CA ILE A 28 14.21 -39.72 -43.59
C ILE A 28 13.65 -39.94 -45.00
N TYR A 29 13.29 -41.18 -45.34
CA TYR A 29 12.59 -41.50 -46.58
C TYR A 29 11.10 -41.71 -46.27
N VAL A 30 10.26 -40.75 -46.65
CA VAL A 30 8.80 -40.91 -46.70
C VAL A 30 8.42 -41.35 -48.10
N LEU A 31 7.79 -42.51 -48.25
CA LEU A 31 7.27 -42.98 -49.53
C LEU A 31 5.87 -42.41 -49.75
N TYR A 32 5.77 -41.34 -50.53
CA TYR A 32 4.48 -40.79 -50.96
C TYR A 32 3.84 -41.69 -52.02
N VAL A 33 2.61 -42.13 -51.76
CA VAL A 33 1.73 -42.71 -52.78
C VAL A 33 0.60 -41.72 -52.99
N HIS A 34 0.63 -41.02 -54.13
CA HIS A 34 -0.45 -40.10 -54.50
C HIS A 34 -1.58 -40.91 -55.15
N ASP A 35 -2.79 -40.82 -54.59
CA ASP A 35 -4.00 -41.26 -55.30
C ASP A 35 -4.50 -40.08 -56.13
N ASP A 36 -4.50 -40.23 -57.46
CA ASP A 36 -4.97 -39.21 -58.40
C ASP A 36 -6.50 -38.99 -58.34
N SER A 37 -7.25 -39.83 -57.61
CA SER A 37 -8.71 -39.75 -57.50
C SER A 37 -9.24 -38.92 -56.33
N ASN A 38 -8.42 -38.62 -55.30
CA ASN A 38 -8.84 -37.78 -54.17
C ASN A 38 -7.67 -36.98 -53.53
N PRO A 39 -7.56 -35.66 -53.76
CA PRO A 39 -6.42 -34.84 -53.32
C PRO A 39 -6.40 -34.50 -51.82
N TYR A 40 -7.24 -35.15 -50.98
CA TYR A 40 -7.37 -34.88 -49.54
C TYR A 40 -7.06 -36.09 -48.64
N THR A 41 -6.64 -37.22 -49.21
CA THR A 41 -6.26 -38.43 -48.47
C THR A 41 -4.80 -38.80 -48.72
N THR A 42 -3.98 -38.74 -47.67
CA THR A 42 -2.57 -39.16 -47.69
C THR A 42 -2.40 -40.34 -46.74
N THR A 43 -2.24 -41.54 -47.29
CA THR A 43 -1.91 -42.74 -46.50
C THR A 43 -0.42 -42.75 -46.20
N VAL A 44 -0.04 -42.82 -44.91
CA VAL A 44 1.37 -42.83 -44.48
C VAL A 44 1.77 -44.22 -43.99
N LEU A 45 2.84 -44.77 -44.58
CA LEU A 45 3.47 -46.02 -44.13
C LEU A 45 4.60 -45.72 -43.14
N LEU A 46 4.29 -45.80 -41.85
CA LEU A 46 5.28 -45.74 -40.76
C LEU A 46 6.05 -47.07 -40.68
N ASN A 47 7.39 -47.03 -40.63
CA ASN A 47 8.20 -48.25 -40.66
C ASN A 47 9.45 -48.20 -39.74
N ASP A 48 9.50 -49.12 -38.77
CA ASP A 48 10.67 -49.65 -38.02
C ASP A 48 11.75 -48.65 -37.47
N ARG A 49 11.44 -47.36 -37.26
CA ARG A 49 12.36 -46.40 -36.58
C ARG A 49 11.76 -45.51 -35.47
N PHE A 50 10.49 -45.68 -35.11
CA PHE A 50 9.95 -45.12 -33.86
C PHE A 50 10.22 -46.09 -32.71
N SER A 51 11.45 -46.11 -32.18
CA SER A 51 11.87 -47.09 -31.16
C SER A 51 11.24 -46.91 -29.77
N ASN A 52 10.53 -45.80 -29.56
CA ASN A 52 10.02 -45.38 -28.25
C ASN A 52 8.51 -45.04 -28.28
N ILE A 53 7.80 -45.40 -29.35
CA ILE A 53 6.33 -45.32 -29.43
C ILE A 53 5.85 -46.64 -30.03
N ASP A 54 5.20 -47.46 -29.20
CA ASP A 54 4.57 -48.68 -29.70
C ASP A 54 3.37 -48.30 -30.58
N ALA A 55 3.29 -48.88 -31.78
CA ALA A 55 2.23 -48.58 -32.76
C ALA A 55 0.84 -49.14 -32.38
N VAL A 56 0.66 -49.45 -31.09
CA VAL A 56 -0.56 -49.99 -30.48
C VAL A 56 -1.40 -48.88 -29.85
N ASP A 57 -0.78 -47.76 -29.45
CA ASP A 57 -1.42 -46.70 -28.66
C ASP A 57 -2.08 -45.59 -29.52
N LEU A 58 -1.97 -45.65 -30.86
CA LEU A 58 -2.54 -44.65 -31.76
C LEU A 58 -4.05 -44.86 -31.99
N SER A 59 -4.85 -43.86 -31.59
CA SER A 59 -6.30 -43.86 -31.62
C SER A 59 -6.88 -42.92 -32.70
N VAL A 60 -8.10 -43.22 -33.17
CA VAL A 60 -8.86 -42.30 -34.03
C VAL A 60 -9.27 -41.08 -33.21
N GLY A 61 -8.87 -39.90 -33.65
CA GLY A 61 -9.01 -38.63 -32.92
C GLY A 61 -7.70 -38.06 -32.38
N ASP A 62 -6.62 -38.85 -32.32
CA ASP A 62 -5.31 -38.36 -31.89
C ASP A 62 -4.75 -37.33 -32.88
N THR A 63 -4.03 -36.35 -32.34
CA THR A 63 -3.44 -35.25 -33.11
C THR A 63 -1.92 -35.41 -33.19
N LEU A 64 -1.42 -35.64 -34.41
CA LEU A 64 0.00 -35.66 -34.73
C LEU A 64 0.45 -34.26 -35.15
N TYR A 65 1.64 -33.85 -34.72
CA TYR A 65 2.24 -32.57 -35.10
C TYR A 65 3.64 -32.78 -35.71
N GLN A 66 3.92 -32.06 -36.79
CA GLN A 66 5.24 -32.10 -37.45
C GLN A 66 5.62 -30.71 -37.97
N TYR A 67 6.88 -30.34 -37.81
CA TYR A 67 7.43 -29.14 -38.45
C TYR A 67 7.93 -29.46 -39.87
N PHE A 68 7.54 -28.62 -40.82
CA PHE A 68 8.13 -28.51 -42.16
C PHE A 68 8.34 -27.03 -42.47
N ASP A 69 9.52 -26.65 -42.97
CA ASP A 69 9.87 -25.29 -43.38
C ASP A 69 9.41 -24.19 -42.40
N ASP A 70 9.78 -24.38 -41.12
CA ASP A 70 9.44 -23.56 -39.94
C ASP A 70 7.94 -23.42 -39.62
N GLN A 71 7.06 -24.15 -40.30
CA GLN A 71 5.62 -24.20 -40.03
C GLN A 71 5.20 -25.47 -39.28
N LEU A 72 4.31 -25.30 -38.31
CA LEU A 72 3.72 -26.39 -37.53
C LEU A 72 2.50 -26.96 -38.28
N HIS A 73 2.61 -28.16 -38.83
CA HIS A 73 1.50 -28.87 -39.44
C HIS A 73 0.84 -29.79 -38.40
N LEU A 74 -0.48 -29.64 -38.25
CA LEU A 74 -1.34 -30.46 -37.39
C LEU A 74 -2.18 -31.41 -38.25
N TRP A 75 -2.16 -32.68 -37.89
CA TRP A 75 -2.88 -33.76 -38.56
C TRP A 75 -3.69 -34.53 -37.53
N TYR A 76 -4.95 -34.85 -37.83
CA TYR A 76 -5.74 -35.76 -36.98
C TYR A 76 -5.85 -37.13 -37.65
N ILE A 77 -5.74 -38.19 -36.84
CA ILE A 77 -5.96 -39.56 -37.29
C ILE A 77 -7.47 -39.74 -37.49
N SER A 78 -7.90 -39.79 -38.75
CA SER A 78 -9.33 -39.89 -39.10
C SER A 78 -9.79 -41.34 -39.28
N SER A 79 -8.87 -42.26 -39.60
CA SER A 79 -9.08 -43.70 -39.37
C SER A 79 -7.78 -44.47 -39.14
N VAL A 80 -7.86 -45.55 -38.35
CA VAL A 80 -6.83 -46.59 -38.24
C VAL A 80 -7.37 -47.81 -38.99
N LEU A 81 -6.73 -48.18 -40.11
CA LEU A 81 -7.28 -49.12 -41.09
C LEU A 81 -6.82 -50.57 -40.89
N ALA A 82 -5.64 -50.77 -40.31
CA ALA A 82 -5.18 -52.06 -39.79
C ALA A 82 -4.01 -51.89 -38.81
N ILE A 83 -3.96 -52.75 -37.79
CA ILE A 83 -2.77 -52.99 -36.95
C ILE A 83 -2.41 -54.47 -37.10
N ASN A 84 -1.19 -54.78 -37.59
CA ASN A 84 -0.69 -56.15 -37.69
C ASN A 84 0.76 -56.23 -37.15
N ASN A 85 0.88 -56.32 -35.82
CA ASN A 85 2.07 -56.56 -34.99
C ASN A 85 3.34 -55.70 -35.16
N LYS A 86 3.57 -55.03 -36.30
CA LYS A 86 4.71 -54.12 -36.57
C LYS A 86 4.40 -52.98 -37.53
N THR A 87 3.17 -52.86 -38.01
CA THR A 87 2.77 -51.78 -38.93
C THR A 87 1.33 -51.40 -38.66
N ALA A 88 1.09 -50.10 -38.53
CA ALA A 88 -0.23 -49.49 -38.50
C ALA A 88 -0.42 -48.69 -39.80
N GLN A 89 -1.55 -48.89 -40.48
CA GLN A 89 -1.96 -48.01 -41.59
C GLN A 89 -2.97 -47.02 -41.04
N VAL A 90 -2.65 -45.73 -41.11
CA VAL A 90 -3.49 -44.62 -40.69
C VAL A 90 -3.74 -43.68 -41.86
N ASP A 91 -5.02 -43.32 -42.04
CA ASP A 91 -5.37 -42.21 -42.92
C ASP A 91 -5.39 -40.92 -42.10
N LEU A 92 -4.60 -39.96 -42.58
CA LEU A 92 -4.52 -38.62 -42.02
C LEU A 92 -5.37 -37.68 -42.85
N SER A 93 -6.23 -36.91 -42.18
CA SER A 93 -7.01 -35.86 -42.82
C SER A 93 -6.43 -34.50 -42.45
N TYR A 94 -6.14 -33.68 -43.45
CA TYR A 94 -5.54 -32.36 -43.23
C TYR A 94 -6.56 -31.40 -42.63
N ALA A 95 -6.35 -30.97 -41.39
CA ALA A 95 -7.12 -29.89 -40.78
C ALA A 95 -6.69 -28.55 -41.41
N GLY A 96 -7.29 -28.20 -42.54
CA GLY A 96 -6.99 -26.99 -43.29
C GLY A 96 -7.31 -25.71 -42.53
N ALA A 97 -6.37 -25.28 -41.66
CA ALA A 97 -6.47 -24.02 -40.94
C ALA A 97 -6.42 -22.84 -41.92
N PRO A 98 -7.35 -21.86 -41.85
CA PRO A 98 -7.22 -20.62 -42.60
C PRO A 98 -5.96 -19.89 -42.10
N ALA A 99 -5.13 -19.43 -43.05
CA ALA A 99 -3.75 -18.99 -42.83
C ALA A 99 -3.52 -18.23 -41.50
N ILE A 100 -3.06 -18.96 -40.49
CA ILE A 100 -2.64 -18.41 -39.21
C ILE A 100 -1.37 -17.61 -39.47
N LYS A 101 -1.49 -16.27 -39.47
CA LYS A 101 -0.31 -15.38 -39.47
C LYS A 101 0.63 -15.80 -38.34
N PRO A 102 1.96 -15.75 -38.55
CA PRO A 102 2.94 -16.34 -37.63
C PRO A 102 2.66 -15.93 -36.17
N LEU A 103 2.66 -16.93 -35.28
CA LEU A 103 2.20 -16.84 -33.89
C LEU A 103 3.18 -16.08 -32.96
N VAL A 104 3.52 -14.85 -33.34
CA VAL A 104 4.35 -13.89 -32.58
C VAL A 104 3.58 -13.30 -31.38
N GLN A 105 2.37 -13.79 -31.07
CA GLN A 105 1.43 -13.15 -30.15
C GLN A 105 0.87 -14.06 -29.04
N LEU A 106 1.41 -15.27 -28.85
CA LEU A 106 1.01 -16.14 -27.72
C LEU A 106 1.65 -15.75 -26.37
N SER A 107 2.74 -14.97 -26.39
CA SER A 107 3.38 -14.38 -25.21
C SER A 107 2.50 -13.36 -24.44
N ALA A 108 1.32 -13.03 -24.96
CA ALA A 108 0.33 -12.19 -24.28
C ALA A 108 -0.68 -12.97 -23.41
N LEU A 109 -0.78 -14.30 -23.56
CA LEU A 109 -1.81 -15.09 -22.87
C LEU A 109 -1.35 -15.68 -21.53
N ILE A 110 -0.04 -15.76 -21.29
CA ILE A 110 0.55 -16.19 -20.00
C ILE A 110 0.84 -14.93 -19.16
N LYS A 111 -0.21 -14.20 -18.78
CA LYS A 111 -0.10 -13.10 -17.81
C LYS A 111 -1.40 -12.80 -17.05
N SER A 112 -1.23 -12.39 -15.80
CA SER A 112 -2.28 -12.12 -14.80
C SER A 112 -3.03 -13.34 -14.28
N GLY A 113 -3.15 -13.44 -12.95
CA GLY A 113 -3.81 -14.55 -12.27
C GLY A 113 -5.33 -14.45 -12.37
N SER A 114 -5.95 -15.40 -13.07
CA SER A 114 -7.35 -15.77 -12.86
C SER A 114 -7.44 -17.30 -12.81
N LYS A 115 -8.43 -17.84 -12.09
CA LYS A 115 -8.49 -19.26 -11.68
C LYS A 115 -8.22 -20.20 -12.84
N TYR A 116 -7.32 -21.18 -12.62
CA TYR A 116 -7.04 -22.30 -13.52
C TYR A 116 -8.34 -22.91 -14.07
N SER A 117 -8.69 -22.49 -15.28
CA SER A 117 -9.76 -23.08 -16.06
C SER A 117 -9.12 -24.19 -16.87
N TYR A 118 -9.23 -25.42 -16.36
CA TYR A 118 -8.69 -26.64 -16.97
C TYR A 118 -9.01 -26.65 -18.47
N ILE A 119 -7.98 -26.63 -19.33
CA ILE A 119 -8.15 -26.89 -20.76
C ILE A 119 -8.18 -28.41 -20.90
N PRO A 120 -9.35 -29.04 -21.15
CA PRO A 120 -9.44 -30.50 -21.11
C PRO A 120 -8.72 -31.11 -22.33
N GLY A 121 -7.80 -32.05 -22.09
CA GLY A 121 -7.12 -32.79 -23.15
C GLY A 121 -5.72 -32.30 -23.54
N ILE A 122 -5.08 -31.41 -22.77
CA ILE A 122 -3.63 -31.17 -22.86
C ILE A 122 -2.95 -31.91 -21.71
N ASP A 123 -1.95 -32.73 -22.05
CA ASP A 123 -1.14 -33.46 -21.08
C ASP A 123 -0.27 -32.50 -20.23
N PRO A 124 -0.24 -32.65 -18.88
CA PRO A 124 0.63 -31.85 -18.01
C PRO A 124 2.11 -31.87 -18.41
N ASP A 125 2.63 -33.01 -18.85
CA ASP A 125 4.04 -33.17 -19.21
C ASP A 125 4.38 -32.36 -20.49
N LEU A 126 3.39 -32.15 -21.38
CA LEU A 126 3.55 -31.28 -22.54
C LEU A 126 3.71 -29.80 -22.16
N GLN A 127 3.11 -29.34 -21.06
CA GLN A 127 3.27 -27.97 -20.57
C GLN A 127 4.69 -27.74 -20.02
N GLY A 128 5.26 -28.74 -19.32
CA GLY A 128 6.67 -28.73 -18.92
C GLY A 128 7.63 -28.78 -20.13
N ALA A 129 7.36 -29.67 -21.09
CA ALA A 129 8.19 -29.85 -22.29
C ALA A 129 8.23 -28.59 -23.19
N LEU A 130 7.13 -27.83 -23.28
CA LEU A 130 7.08 -26.58 -24.05
C LEU A 130 7.93 -25.46 -23.46
N ALA A 131 8.14 -25.43 -22.13
CA ALA A 131 9.11 -24.52 -21.51
C ALA A 131 10.55 -24.99 -21.79
N ALA A 132 10.84 -26.28 -21.55
CA ALA A 132 12.19 -26.84 -21.66
C ALA A 132 12.77 -26.76 -23.09
N ARG A 133 11.94 -26.79 -24.14
CA ARG A 133 12.44 -26.84 -25.53
C ARG A 133 13.05 -25.53 -26.04
N PHE A 134 12.88 -24.40 -25.34
CA PHE A 134 13.57 -23.14 -25.66
C PHE A 134 15.04 -23.10 -25.21
N GLU A 135 15.48 -23.98 -24.30
CA GLU A 135 16.88 -24.03 -23.83
C GLU A 135 17.80 -24.91 -24.71
N GLY A 136 17.23 -25.63 -25.69
CA GLY A 136 17.94 -26.65 -26.49
C GLY A 136 18.86 -26.15 -27.61
N GLY A 137 19.63 -25.07 -27.39
CA GLY A 137 20.37 -24.35 -28.44
C GLY A 137 21.85 -24.10 -28.13
N GLY A 138 22.71 -25.12 -28.28
CA GLY A 138 24.15 -25.00 -28.08
C GLY A 138 24.87 -24.19 -29.19
N GLY A 139 24.81 -22.86 -29.13
CA GLY A 139 25.50 -21.96 -30.04
C GLY A 139 25.68 -20.55 -29.46
N ASN A 140 26.79 -19.88 -29.80
CA ASN A 140 27.10 -18.54 -29.29
C ASN A 140 25.96 -17.56 -29.59
N ALA A 141 25.48 -16.86 -28.55
CA ALA A 141 24.41 -15.87 -28.65
C ALA A 141 24.85 -14.64 -29.48
N THR A 142 24.63 -14.69 -30.79
CA THR A 142 24.71 -13.51 -31.65
C THR A 142 23.47 -12.63 -31.44
N THR A 143 23.71 -11.35 -31.16
CA THR A 143 22.66 -10.38 -30.82
C THR A 143 21.68 -10.16 -31.97
N SER A 144 20.44 -10.62 -31.80
CA SER A 144 19.34 -10.37 -32.73
C SER A 144 18.33 -9.35 -32.15
N VAL A 145 17.81 -8.48 -33.01
CA VAL A 145 17.00 -7.32 -32.61
C VAL A 145 15.55 -7.76 -32.35
N GLY A 146 15.15 -7.90 -31.09
CA GLY A 146 13.82 -8.45 -30.79
C GLY A 146 13.23 -8.36 -29.38
N GLY A 147 13.83 -7.62 -28.43
CA GLY A 147 13.18 -7.32 -27.14
C GLY A 147 12.88 -8.50 -26.21
N ILE A 148 13.51 -9.66 -26.43
CA ILE A 148 13.41 -10.83 -25.54
C ILE A 148 14.22 -10.54 -24.27
N ILE A 149 13.58 -10.65 -23.10
CA ILE A 149 14.29 -10.65 -21.81
C ILE A 149 15.03 -11.99 -21.71
N PRO A 150 16.36 -12.02 -21.50
CA PRO A 150 17.11 -13.27 -21.43
C PRO A 150 16.85 -13.98 -20.10
N TYR A 151 16.58 -15.29 -20.20
CA TYR A 151 16.32 -16.17 -19.06
C TYR A 151 17.54 -17.03 -18.74
N PHE A 152 17.76 -17.30 -17.45
CA PHE A 152 18.93 -18.03 -16.94
C PHE A 152 18.47 -19.08 -15.94
N THR A 153 18.86 -20.35 -16.11
CA THR A 153 18.53 -21.45 -15.19
C THR A 153 19.78 -22.08 -14.59
N LEU A 154 19.67 -22.67 -13.39
CA LEU A 154 20.72 -23.48 -12.77
C LEU A 154 21.23 -24.62 -13.69
N GLN A 155 20.36 -25.14 -14.57
CA GLN A 155 20.69 -26.22 -15.51
C GLN A 155 21.55 -25.75 -16.69
N SER A 156 21.37 -24.51 -17.15
CA SER A 156 22.05 -23.98 -18.34
C SER A 156 23.29 -23.13 -18.00
N HIS A 157 23.37 -22.56 -16.79
CA HIS A 157 24.37 -21.56 -16.41
C HIS A 157 25.14 -21.86 -15.11
N SER A 158 25.20 -23.13 -14.68
CA SER A 158 26.05 -23.55 -13.54
C SER A 158 26.55 -25.00 -13.71
N SER A 159 27.59 -25.38 -12.97
CA SER A 159 28.09 -26.77 -12.93
C SER A 159 27.32 -27.68 -11.95
N LEU A 160 26.21 -27.23 -11.34
CA LEU A 160 25.45 -27.98 -10.32
C LEU A 160 25.17 -29.43 -10.73
N TYR A 161 24.70 -29.64 -11.97
CA TYR A 161 24.32 -30.96 -12.48
C TYR A 161 25.46 -31.77 -13.12
N SER A 162 26.66 -31.21 -13.25
CA SER A 162 27.89 -31.98 -13.54
C SER A 162 28.58 -32.43 -12.26
N ASP A 163 28.55 -31.58 -11.24
CA ASP A 163 29.25 -31.76 -9.98
C ASP A 163 28.41 -32.64 -9.03
N HIS A 164 27.08 -32.54 -9.15
CA HIS A 164 26.08 -33.38 -8.48
C HIS A 164 25.10 -33.97 -9.53
N PRO A 165 25.47 -35.05 -10.25
CA PRO A 165 24.62 -35.64 -11.30
C PRO A 165 23.25 -36.11 -10.82
N ASP A 166 23.15 -36.49 -9.54
CA ASP A 166 21.95 -36.94 -8.84
C ASP A 166 21.12 -35.80 -8.22
N TYR A 167 21.52 -34.52 -8.40
CA TYR A 167 20.68 -33.39 -8.02
C TYR A 167 19.41 -33.39 -8.90
N PRO A 168 18.19 -33.34 -8.30
CA PRO A 168 16.95 -33.49 -9.04
C PRO A 168 16.74 -32.34 -10.03
N LYS A 169 16.33 -32.69 -11.25
CA LYS A 169 16.09 -31.73 -12.36
C LYS A 169 14.63 -31.31 -12.44
N TYR A 170 13.74 -32.13 -11.87
CA TYR A 170 12.31 -31.88 -11.77
C TYR A 170 11.82 -32.16 -10.33
N PRO A 171 10.69 -31.57 -9.90
CA PRO A 171 10.21 -31.69 -8.52
C PRO A 171 9.88 -33.14 -8.16
N GLY A 172 10.20 -33.55 -6.93
CA GLY A 172 9.89 -34.91 -6.44
C GLY A 172 10.70 -36.03 -7.11
N GLN A 173 11.81 -35.71 -7.80
CA GLN A 173 12.73 -36.73 -8.32
C GLN A 173 13.69 -37.31 -7.27
N SER A 174 13.87 -36.65 -6.12
CA SER A 174 14.81 -37.09 -5.08
C SER A 174 14.10 -37.68 -3.85
N ASP A 175 14.77 -38.60 -3.17
CA ASP A 175 14.53 -38.85 -1.75
C ASP A 175 15.07 -37.62 -0.96
N ASN A 176 14.20 -36.95 -0.19
CA ASN A 176 14.33 -35.59 0.40
C ASN A 176 15.68 -35.20 1.06
N SER A 177 16.57 -36.16 1.30
CA SER A 177 17.92 -35.95 1.84
C SER A 177 18.91 -35.22 0.89
N LEU A 178 18.75 -35.32 -0.44
CA LEU A 178 19.72 -34.74 -1.37
C LEU A 178 19.53 -33.22 -1.53
N GLU A 179 18.31 -32.75 -1.79
CA GLU A 179 17.97 -31.31 -1.90
C GLU A 179 18.34 -30.51 -0.63
N THR A 180 18.30 -31.14 0.54
CA THR A 180 18.61 -30.53 1.84
C THR A 180 20.08 -30.66 2.26
N SER A 181 20.91 -31.37 1.51
CA SER A 181 22.33 -31.60 1.84
C SER A 181 23.32 -30.84 0.97
N ILE A 182 22.93 -30.43 -0.25
CA ILE A 182 23.77 -29.70 -1.19
C ILE A 182 23.48 -28.20 -1.09
N ASP A 183 24.46 -27.41 -0.63
CA ASP A 183 24.38 -25.95 -0.63
C ASP A 183 24.54 -25.41 -2.06
N VAL A 184 23.46 -24.81 -2.60
CA VAL A 184 23.46 -24.27 -3.96
C VAL A 184 23.99 -22.83 -4.05
N SER A 185 24.45 -22.22 -2.95
CA SER A 185 24.83 -20.79 -2.89
C SER A 185 25.76 -20.35 -4.02
N ASP A 186 26.86 -21.08 -4.23
CA ASP A 186 27.89 -20.71 -5.22
C ASP A 186 27.43 -20.95 -6.66
N TYR A 187 26.52 -21.90 -6.88
CA TYR A 187 25.91 -22.16 -8.19
C TYR A 187 24.87 -21.10 -8.53
N LEU A 188 24.02 -20.73 -7.57
CA LEU A 188 23.02 -19.67 -7.72
C LEU A 188 23.68 -18.31 -7.98
N GLN A 189 24.79 -18.00 -7.30
CA GLN A 189 25.58 -16.79 -7.55
C GLN A 189 26.13 -16.75 -8.99
N GLN A 190 26.63 -17.87 -9.55
CA GLN A 190 27.11 -17.95 -10.94
C GLN A 190 26.01 -17.61 -11.95
N VAL A 191 24.79 -18.12 -11.75
CA VAL A 191 23.64 -17.84 -12.62
C VAL A 191 23.22 -16.36 -12.52
N ILE A 192 23.26 -15.80 -11.31
CA ILE A 192 22.92 -14.39 -11.05
C ILE A 192 23.95 -13.43 -11.65
N ASP A 193 25.25 -13.69 -11.51
CA ASP A 193 26.29 -12.88 -12.17
C ASP A 193 26.29 -13.06 -13.70
N SER A 194 25.83 -14.20 -14.22
CA SER A 194 25.56 -14.37 -15.66
C SER A 194 24.39 -13.49 -16.12
N ALA A 195 23.27 -13.53 -15.40
CA ALA A 195 22.08 -12.70 -15.68
C ALA A 195 22.37 -11.19 -15.56
N ALA A 196 23.26 -10.80 -14.65
CA ALA A 196 23.68 -9.43 -14.43
C ALA A 196 24.33 -8.76 -15.65
N THR A 197 24.96 -9.55 -16.54
CA THR A 197 25.60 -9.01 -17.76
C THR A 197 24.62 -8.35 -18.73
N VAL A 198 23.32 -8.65 -18.61
CA VAL A 198 22.26 -8.25 -19.55
C VAL A 198 20.96 -7.77 -18.86
N GLY A 199 20.90 -7.78 -17.53
CA GLY A 199 19.66 -7.48 -16.78
C GLY A 199 18.58 -8.56 -16.96
N GLY A 200 18.98 -9.83 -16.93
CA GLY A 200 18.11 -10.98 -17.18
C GLY A 200 17.31 -11.46 -15.96
N THR A 201 16.45 -12.46 -16.21
CA THR A 201 15.68 -13.15 -15.17
C THR A 201 16.29 -14.52 -14.89
N VAL A 202 16.61 -14.79 -13.61
CA VAL A 202 16.98 -16.11 -13.12
C VAL A 202 15.71 -16.89 -12.79
N LEU A 203 15.45 -17.95 -13.57
CA LEU A 203 14.33 -18.87 -13.36
C LEU A 203 14.78 -20.01 -12.44
N LEU A 204 14.05 -20.20 -11.35
CA LEU A 204 14.22 -21.31 -10.42
C LEU A 204 13.06 -22.30 -10.58
N GLY A 205 13.37 -23.59 -10.63
CA GLY A 205 12.35 -24.64 -10.69
C GLY A 205 11.59 -24.77 -9.38
N PRO A 206 10.56 -25.63 -9.31
CA PRO A 206 9.98 -26.04 -8.05
C PRO A 206 10.91 -27.07 -7.37
N GLY A 207 10.95 -27.06 -6.04
CA GLY A 207 11.87 -27.87 -5.24
C GLY A 207 12.49 -27.09 -4.08
N TRP A 208 13.37 -27.74 -3.34
CA TRP A 208 14.08 -27.18 -2.19
C TRP A 208 15.53 -26.81 -2.53
N TYR A 209 15.90 -25.54 -2.31
CA TYR A 209 17.23 -25.00 -2.58
C TYR A 209 17.88 -24.49 -1.30
N LYS A 210 18.90 -25.20 -0.81
CA LYS A 210 19.67 -24.80 0.39
C LYS A 210 20.68 -23.70 0.08
N VAL A 211 20.74 -22.67 0.91
CA VAL A 211 21.64 -21.53 0.79
C VAL A 211 22.27 -21.23 2.16
N THR A 212 23.60 -21.23 2.27
CA THR A 212 24.33 -20.96 3.53
C THR A 212 25.10 -19.63 3.53
N LYS A 213 25.10 -18.91 2.41
CA LYS A 213 25.84 -17.66 2.17
C LYS A 213 24.91 -16.58 1.61
N THR A 214 25.32 -15.31 1.71
CA THR A 214 24.58 -14.21 1.08
C THR A 214 24.65 -14.28 -0.45
N ILE A 215 23.50 -14.41 -1.09
CA ILE A 215 23.36 -14.24 -2.54
C ILE A 215 23.34 -12.74 -2.84
N ASN A 216 24.35 -12.25 -3.56
CA ASN A 216 24.49 -10.85 -3.91
C ASN A 216 23.84 -10.62 -5.29
N VAL A 217 22.69 -9.94 -5.28
CA VAL A 217 21.88 -9.67 -6.47
C VAL A 217 22.17 -8.25 -6.95
N PRO A 218 22.85 -8.06 -8.09
CA PRO A 218 23.16 -6.73 -8.61
C PRO A 218 21.96 -6.11 -9.33
N GLU A 219 22.15 -4.89 -9.81
CA GLU A 219 21.21 -4.19 -10.67
C GLU A 219 20.72 -5.02 -11.89
N GLY A 220 19.48 -4.74 -12.30
CA GLY A 220 18.79 -5.40 -13.42
C GLY A 220 18.26 -6.82 -13.15
N VAL A 221 18.88 -7.60 -12.26
CA VAL A 221 18.54 -9.03 -12.10
C VAL A 221 17.21 -9.22 -11.37
N THR A 222 16.34 -10.04 -11.96
CA THR A 222 15.12 -10.57 -11.34
C THR A 222 15.30 -12.05 -11.02
N ILE A 223 14.81 -12.51 -9.87
CA ILE A 223 14.76 -13.92 -9.50
C ILE A 223 13.28 -14.35 -9.47
N GLU A 224 12.93 -15.40 -10.20
CA GLU A 224 11.54 -15.86 -10.34
C GLU A 224 11.45 -17.38 -10.15
N GLY A 225 10.71 -17.79 -9.13
CA GLY A 225 10.32 -19.18 -8.91
C GLY A 225 9.03 -19.54 -9.64
N VAL A 226 8.55 -20.77 -9.44
CA VAL A 226 7.29 -21.25 -10.04
C VAL A 226 6.06 -20.92 -9.19
N SER A 227 6.21 -20.79 -7.86
CA SER A 227 5.13 -20.38 -6.93
C SER A 227 5.69 -20.17 -5.52
N ALA A 228 5.13 -19.23 -4.75
CA ALA A 228 5.35 -19.16 -3.30
C ALA A 228 4.79 -20.38 -2.53
N GLY A 229 4.07 -21.28 -3.20
CA GLY A 229 3.67 -22.57 -2.66
C GLY A 229 2.20 -22.69 -2.32
N LYS A 230 1.78 -23.92 -1.99
CA LYS A 230 0.38 -24.28 -1.71
C LYS A 230 -0.07 -23.97 -0.28
N PHE A 231 0.87 -23.66 0.62
CA PHE A 231 0.63 -23.49 2.05
C PHE A 231 0.41 -22.01 2.43
N GLY A 232 -0.73 -21.70 3.02
CA GLY A 232 -1.10 -20.33 3.44
C GLY A 232 -0.47 -19.89 4.75
N VAL A 233 -0.73 -18.63 5.13
CA VAL A 233 -0.11 -17.91 6.28
C VAL A 233 -0.37 -18.51 7.67
N TYR A 234 -1.13 -19.59 7.78
CA TYR A 234 -1.37 -20.35 9.03
C TYR A 234 -0.61 -21.68 9.09
N ALA A 235 0.12 -22.05 8.03
CA ALA A 235 0.96 -23.24 7.99
C ALA A 235 1.97 -23.29 9.14
N THR A 236 2.36 -24.49 9.56
CA THR A 236 3.41 -24.68 10.57
C THR A 236 4.74 -25.02 9.89
N PRO A 237 5.90 -24.75 10.53
CA PRO A 237 7.20 -25.16 9.98
C PRO A 237 7.33 -26.68 9.81
N TYR A 238 6.49 -27.46 10.50
CA TYR A 238 6.44 -28.93 10.45
C TYR A 238 5.47 -29.48 9.38
N GLN A 239 5.00 -28.66 8.45
CA GLN A 239 4.29 -29.14 7.27
C GLN A 239 5.26 -29.52 6.14
N ASP A 240 4.82 -30.42 5.29
CA ASP A 240 5.62 -31.00 4.22
C ASP A 240 5.68 -30.06 3.00
N TRP A 241 6.59 -29.08 3.06
CA TRP A 241 6.79 -28.04 2.03
C TRP A 241 7.60 -28.50 0.80
N TRP A 242 8.05 -29.75 0.74
CA TRP A 242 8.95 -30.25 -0.31
C TRP A 242 8.32 -30.31 -1.71
N ASP A 243 7.00 -30.42 -1.83
CA ASP A 243 6.25 -30.31 -3.10
C ASP A 243 5.56 -28.94 -3.28
N SER A 244 5.99 -27.91 -2.53
CA SER A 244 5.28 -26.63 -2.42
C SER A 244 5.96 -25.47 -3.17
N GLY A 245 6.05 -25.57 -4.50
CA GLY A 245 6.57 -24.49 -5.35
C GLY A 245 8.09 -24.36 -5.26
N THR A 246 8.60 -23.13 -5.28
CA THR A 246 10.04 -22.85 -5.17
C THR A 246 10.36 -22.39 -3.76
N VAL A 247 11.21 -23.13 -3.04
CA VAL A 247 11.57 -22.82 -1.65
C VAL A 247 13.09 -22.66 -1.50
N ILE A 248 13.51 -21.55 -0.91
CA ILE A 248 14.90 -21.30 -0.51
C ILE A 248 15.02 -21.58 1.00
N SER A 249 15.82 -22.58 1.38
CA SER A 249 16.17 -22.88 2.76
C SER A 249 17.45 -22.12 3.13
N PHE A 250 17.32 -21.02 3.87
CA PHE A 250 18.43 -20.20 4.31
C PHE A 250 18.95 -20.69 5.67
N GLU A 251 20.09 -21.37 5.63
CA GLU A 251 20.83 -21.88 6.78
C GLU A 251 22.17 -21.14 6.91
N PRO A 252 22.16 -19.84 7.31
CA PRO A 252 23.35 -19.01 7.27
C PRO A 252 24.49 -19.55 8.13
N SER A 253 25.67 -19.60 7.50
CA SER A 253 26.93 -20.02 8.11
C SER A 253 27.34 -19.20 9.35
N GLN A 254 26.88 -17.95 9.44
CA GLN A 254 27.08 -17.03 10.58
C GLN A 254 25.92 -16.03 10.74
N ASP A 255 25.88 -15.35 11.88
CA ASP A 255 24.90 -14.31 12.18
C ASP A 255 24.97 -13.10 11.21
N ASN A 256 23.89 -12.31 11.17
CA ASN A 256 23.72 -11.06 10.42
C ASN A 256 23.73 -11.13 8.88
N LEU A 257 23.90 -12.31 8.27
CA LEU A 257 23.79 -12.52 6.82
C LEU A 257 22.37 -12.28 6.28
N ALA A 258 22.25 -11.99 4.98
CA ALA A 258 20.98 -11.92 4.27
C ALA A 258 20.89 -13.07 3.26
N CYS A 259 19.73 -13.67 3.00
CA CYS A 259 19.59 -14.68 1.95
C CYS A 259 19.81 -14.04 0.58
N PHE A 260 19.05 -12.98 0.29
CA PHE A 260 19.24 -12.14 -0.89
C PHE A 260 19.61 -10.72 -0.49
N ARG A 261 20.73 -10.22 -1.00
CA ARG A 261 21.20 -8.84 -0.84
C ARG A 261 21.19 -8.13 -2.19
N PHE A 262 20.21 -7.26 -2.39
CA PHE A 262 20.16 -6.33 -3.50
C PHE A 262 21.07 -5.14 -3.21
N TYR A 263 21.96 -4.79 -4.14
CA TYR A 263 22.94 -3.72 -3.98
C TYR A 263 23.34 -3.15 -5.34
N SER A 264 23.97 -1.97 -5.35
CA SER A 264 24.52 -1.36 -6.55
C SER A 264 25.98 -1.79 -6.75
N LYS A 265 26.36 -2.19 -7.98
CA LYS A 265 27.76 -2.32 -8.37
C LYS A 265 28.38 -0.99 -8.87
N ASP A 266 27.65 0.13 -8.97
CA ASP A 266 28.20 1.43 -9.40
C ASP A 266 28.93 2.17 -8.25
N PRO A 267 30.27 2.28 -8.25
CA PRO A 267 31.03 2.99 -7.20
C PRO A 267 30.81 4.51 -7.20
N ASN A 268 30.10 5.06 -8.20
CA ASN A 268 29.73 6.47 -8.26
C ASN A 268 28.38 6.77 -7.55
N GLY A 269 27.71 5.75 -6.98
CA GLY A 269 26.48 5.93 -6.22
C GLY A 269 25.27 6.40 -7.04
N ARG A 270 25.23 6.08 -8.33
CA ARG A 270 24.10 6.47 -9.21
C ARG A 270 22.86 5.63 -8.93
N GLU A 271 21.71 6.14 -9.38
CA GLU A 271 20.44 5.42 -9.42
C GLU A 271 20.54 4.21 -10.36
N VAL A 272 20.39 3.02 -9.78
CA VAL A 272 20.39 1.74 -10.50
C VAL A 272 19.05 1.03 -10.26
N ARG A 273 18.46 0.54 -11.35
CA ARG A 273 17.23 -0.24 -11.27
C ARG A 273 17.55 -1.66 -10.82
N ILE A 274 16.93 -2.13 -9.74
CA ILE A 274 16.95 -3.54 -9.36
C ILE A 274 15.77 -4.29 -10.01
N GLY A 275 15.87 -5.61 -10.17
CA GLY A 275 14.77 -6.42 -10.69
C GLY A 275 13.78 -6.80 -9.60
N GLY A 276 14.16 -7.73 -8.72
CA GLY A 276 13.37 -8.15 -7.54
C GLY A 276 13.27 -9.67 -7.39
N ILE A 277 12.30 -10.14 -6.60
CA ILE A 277 12.00 -11.56 -6.37
C ILE A 277 10.51 -11.86 -6.60
N LYS A 278 10.20 -12.94 -7.31
CA LYS A 278 8.83 -13.36 -7.62
C LYS A 278 8.59 -14.83 -7.27
N ASN A 279 7.39 -15.17 -6.82
CA ASN A 279 6.87 -16.54 -6.77
C ASN A 279 7.76 -17.52 -5.97
N VAL A 280 8.19 -17.14 -4.76
CA VAL A 280 9.18 -17.89 -3.95
C VAL A 280 8.80 -17.90 -2.45
N THR A 281 8.98 -19.03 -1.77
CA THR A 281 9.13 -19.06 -0.30
C THR A 281 10.59 -18.96 0.11
N ILE A 282 10.92 -18.14 1.11
CA ILE A 282 12.22 -18.07 1.78
C ILE A 282 12.03 -18.49 3.24
N MET A 283 12.72 -19.55 3.66
CA MET A 283 12.70 -20.05 5.04
C MET A 283 14.02 -19.75 5.74
N GLY A 284 13.97 -19.23 6.96
CA GLY A 284 15.14 -19.10 7.83
C GLY A 284 15.29 -20.27 8.79
N ASP A 285 16.52 -20.60 9.16
CA ASP A 285 16.84 -21.68 10.13
C ASP A 285 16.34 -21.40 11.56
N ASN A 286 16.03 -20.15 11.90
CA ASN A 286 15.74 -19.63 13.25
C ASN A 286 16.91 -19.73 14.26
N LEU A 287 18.07 -20.26 13.86
CA LEU A 287 19.24 -20.49 14.72
C LEU A 287 20.16 -19.27 14.75
N ARG A 288 20.26 -18.51 13.65
CA ARG A 288 21.14 -17.34 13.55
C ARG A 288 20.46 -16.03 13.93
N THR A 289 21.20 -15.15 14.60
CA THR A 289 20.73 -13.82 14.98
C THR A 289 20.98 -12.79 13.88
N GLY A 290 20.10 -11.80 13.75
CA GLY A 290 20.18 -10.72 12.76
C GLY A 290 20.08 -11.16 11.30
N SER A 291 19.72 -12.41 11.02
CA SER A 291 19.56 -12.95 9.67
C SER A 291 18.46 -12.19 8.91
N LYS A 292 18.62 -11.96 7.60
CA LYS A 292 17.60 -11.32 6.75
C LYS A 292 17.12 -12.23 5.63
N ALA A 293 15.83 -12.23 5.28
CA ALA A 293 15.38 -12.94 4.08
C ALA A 293 15.72 -12.13 2.82
N ILE A 294 15.32 -10.85 2.81
CA ILE A 294 15.64 -9.90 1.74
C ILE A 294 16.24 -8.64 2.36
N HIS A 295 17.37 -8.20 1.82
CA HIS A 295 18.03 -6.95 2.17
C HIS A 295 18.22 -6.09 0.91
N LEU A 296 17.65 -4.89 0.89
CA LEU A 296 17.97 -3.84 -0.09
C LEU A 296 18.98 -2.91 0.59
N ASP A 297 20.25 -3.06 0.20
CA ASP A 297 21.42 -2.45 0.84
C ASP A 297 21.96 -1.30 -0.01
N ALA A 298 21.55 -0.09 0.34
CA ALA A 298 21.98 1.15 -0.28
C ALA A 298 23.15 1.77 0.50
N THR A 299 24.31 1.09 0.53
CA THR A 299 25.47 1.51 1.33
C THR A 299 26.83 1.43 0.59
N PRO A 300 27.24 2.47 -0.16
CA PRO A 300 26.39 3.50 -0.78
C PRO A 300 25.76 2.98 -2.08
N GLY A 301 24.64 3.56 -2.50
CA GLY A 301 23.99 3.24 -3.77
C GLY A 301 22.54 3.71 -3.79
N PHE A 302 21.93 3.85 -4.97
CA PHE A 302 20.54 4.28 -5.11
C PHE A 302 19.74 3.15 -5.77
N LEU A 303 18.95 2.40 -4.99
CA LEU A 303 18.20 1.22 -5.44
C LEU A 303 16.76 1.60 -5.80
N THR A 304 16.47 1.66 -7.10
CA THR A 304 15.18 2.12 -7.63
C THR A 304 14.36 1.01 -8.29
N SER A 305 13.04 1.19 -8.32
CA SER A 305 12.14 0.57 -9.32
C SER A 305 12.16 -0.97 -9.39
N GLY A 306 12.46 -1.62 -8.26
CA GLY A 306 12.35 -3.06 -8.06
C GLY A 306 10.91 -3.52 -7.82
N HIS A 307 10.64 -4.79 -8.12
CA HIS A 307 9.30 -5.37 -8.04
C HIS A 307 9.34 -6.76 -7.40
N PHE A 308 8.72 -6.88 -6.23
CA PHE A 308 8.67 -8.11 -5.43
C PHE A 308 7.20 -8.60 -5.36
N GLU A 309 6.92 -9.84 -5.74
CA GLU A 309 5.55 -10.30 -6.02
C GLU A 309 5.34 -11.76 -5.60
N ASP A 310 4.30 -12.04 -4.79
CA ASP A 310 4.04 -13.37 -4.21
C ASP A 310 5.32 -13.98 -3.61
N VAL A 311 5.78 -13.37 -2.51
CA VAL A 311 6.95 -13.85 -1.76
C VAL A 311 6.55 -14.14 -0.32
N HIS A 312 6.76 -15.37 0.11
CA HIS A 312 6.47 -15.81 1.48
C HIS A 312 7.77 -15.97 2.27
N ILE A 313 7.85 -15.33 3.43
CA ILE A 313 9.03 -15.28 4.29
C ILE A 313 8.64 -15.86 5.64
N HIS A 314 9.29 -16.97 6.02
CA HIS A 314 9.00 -17.70 7.25
C HIS A 314 10.28 -18.02 8.05
N GLY A 315 10.21 -18.05 9.37
CA GLY A 315 11.30 -18.60 10.20
C GLY A 315 12.48 -17.66 10.44
N PHE A 316 12.23 -16.35 10.51
CA PHE A 316 13.24 -15.34 10.85
C PHE A 316 13.09 -14.86 12.31
N ARG A 317 12.87 -15.80 13.24
CA ARG A 317 12.52 -15.54 14.67
C ARG A 317 13.58 -14.82 15.51
N ASN A 318 14.76 -14.57 14.95
CA ASN A 318 15.83 -13.79 15.57
C ASN A 318 16.39 -12.74 14.57
N GLY A 319 15.61 -12.36 13.55
CA GLY A 319 16.07 -11.62 12.38
C GLY A 319 14.97 -10.82 11.66
N VAL A 320 15.28 -10.35 10.45
CA VAL A 320 14.42 -9.46 9.67
C VAL A 320 13.84 -10.19 8.46
N GLY A 321 12.54 -10.04 8.21
CA GLY A 321 11.94 -10.54 6.96
C GLY A 321 12.47 -9.75 5.76
N LEU A 322 12.06 -8.48 5.67
CA LEU A 322 12.49 -7.53 4.65
C LEU A 322 13.16 -6.32 5.31
N LEU A 323 14.42 -6.08 4.99
CA LEU A 323 15.18 -4.89 5.38
C LEU A 323 15.41 -3.99 4.16
N LEU A 324 14.96 -2.74 4.25
CA LEU A 324 15.44 -1.64 3.40
C LEU A 324 16.37 -0.79 4.27
N GLU A 325 17.64 -0.68 3.86
CA GLU A 325 18.68 0.02 4.61
C GLU A 325 19.40 1.01 3.68
N ALA A 326 19.50 2.27 4.09
CA ALA A 326 20.15 3.33 3.32
C ALA A 326 21.11 4.11 4.21
N ASP A 327 22.40 4.14 3.87
CA ASP A 327 23.46 4.80 4.62
C ASP A 327 24.50 5.39 3.67
N SER A 328 25.39 6.26 4.16
CA SER A 328 26.51 6.83 3.41
C SER A 328 26.09 7.46 2.08
N THR A 329 25.06 8.31 2.12
CA THR A 329 24.39 8.95 0.98
C THR A 329 23.67 8.01 0.01
N GLY A 330 23.32 6.78 0.41
CA GLY A 330 22.51 5.88 -0.42
C GLY A 330 21.00 6.12 -0.30
N ALA A 331 20.22 5.53 -1.21
CA ALA A 331 18.77 5.62 -1.22
C ALA A 331 18.08 4.31 -1.64
N VAL A 332 16.86 4.09 -1.15
CA VAL A 332 15.98 2.99 -1.59
C VAL A 332 14.61 3.57 -1.95
N THR A 333 14.28 3.62 -3.25
CA THR A 333 13.16 4.43 -3.76
C THR A 333 12.27 3.70 -4.77
N TYR A 334 10.97 4.05 -4.78
CA TYR A 334 10.01 3.63 -5.81
C TYR A 334 9.88 2.10 -6.03
N ASN A 335 10.27 1.28 -5.06
CA ASN A 335 10.15 -0.18 -5.14
C ASN A 335 8.72 -0.62 -4.80
N THR A 336 8.23 -1.66 -5.47
CA THR A 336 6.88 -2.21 -5.28
C THR A 336 6.96 -3.62 -4.67
N PHE A 337 6.13 -3.87 -3.67
CA PHE A 337 6.06 -5.09 -2.88
C PHE A 337 4.61 -5.58 -2.81
N GLU A 338 4.24 -6.58 -3.62
CA GLU A 338 2.86 -7.05 -3.77
C GLU A 338 2.65 -8.49 -3.24
N ASN A 339 1.65 -8.68 -2.38
CA ASN A 339 1.29 -9.97 -1.76
C ASN A 339 2.49 -10.62 -1.03
N LEU A 340 3.36 -9.82 -0.42
CA LEU A 340 4.39 -10.30 0.50
C LEU A 340 3.76 -10.84 1.79
N ARG A 341 4.23 -11.99 2.24
CA ARG A 341 3.70 -12.69 3.42
C ARG A 341 4.82 -12.96 4.41
N PHE A 342 4.65 -12.54 5.65
CA PHE A 342 5.60 -12.71 6.73
C PHE A 342 4.99 -13.54 7.84
N ARG A 343 5.76 -14.50 8.32
CA ARG A 343 5.38 -15.36 9.43
C ARG A 343 6.59 -15.62 10.32
N ASP A 344 6.41 -15.49 11.64
CA ASP A 344 7.46 -15.77 12.62
C ASP A 344 8.81 -15.07 12.28
N ALA A 345 8.76 -13.80 11.86
CA ALA A 345 9.92 -12.97 11.56
C ALA A 345 9.99 -11.82 12.58
N ASP A 346 11.04 -11.81 13.41
CA ASP A 346 11.15 -10.98 14.62
C ASP A 346 10.94 -9.49 14.34
N THR A 347 11.55 -8.99 13.26
CA THR A 347 11.08 -7.79 12.57
C THR A 347 10.59 -8.18 11.18
N SER A 348 9.29 -8.08 10.91
CA SER A 348 8.80 -8.52 9.59
C SER A 348 9.19 -7.56 8.46
N ILE A 349 9.00 -6.25 8.64
CA ILE A 349 9.52 -5.20 7.73
C ILE A 349 10.29 -4.15 8.53
N ALA A 350 11.50 -3.83 8.08
CA ALA A 350 12.31 -2.73 8.59
C ALA A 350 12.68 -1.75 7.45
N LEU A 351 12.41 -0.47 7.67
CA LEU A 351 12.86 0.65 6.84
C LEU A 351 13.79 1.50 7.71
N ILE A 352 15.10 1.53 7.41
CA ILE A 352 16.11 2.20 8.24
C ILE A 352 16.99 3.12 7.40
N ALA A 353 16.77 4.43 7.51
CA ALA A 353 17.70 5.44 6.98
C ALA A 353 18.74 5.82 8.05
N ARG A 354 20.01 5.85 7.65
CA ARG A 354 21.18 5.96 8.53
C ARG A 354 22.15 7.08 8.13
N GLY A 355 23.21 7.22 8.90
CA GLY A 355 24.32 8.13 8.64
C GLY A 355 24.03 9.56 9.12
N ASN A 356 24.68 10.52 8.47
CA ASN A 356 24.61 11.94 8.77
C ASN A 356 24.63 12.82 7.50
N ILE A 357 24.47 12.23 6.31
CA ILE A 357 24.47 12.93 5.02
C ILE A 357 23.54 12.18 4.06
N SER A 358 22.56 12.89 3.51
CA SER A 358 21.79 12.57 2.28
C SER A 358 21.39 11.10 2.04
N SER A 359 20.94 10.38 3.07
CA SER A 359 20.53 8.97 2.96
C SER A 359 19.02 8.82 3.11
N PHE A 360 18.32 8.16 2.18
CA PHE A 360 16.85 8.18 2.22
C PHE A 360 16.08 6.95 1.69
N ILE A 361 14.99 6.60 2.36
CA ILE A 361 14.05 5.54 1.96
C ILE A 361 12.69 6.18 1.64
N ASN A 362 12.35 6.28 0.35
CA ASN A 362 11.29 7.16 -0.15
C ASN A 362 10.32 6.46 -1.10
N SER A 363 9.02 6.72 -0.94
CA SER A 363 7.97 6.36 -1.91
C SER A 363 7.92 4.87 -2.31
N ASN A 364 8.31 3.95 -1.41
CA ASN A 364 8.17 2.51 -1.64
C ASN A 364 6.71 2.07 -1.34
N LEU A 365 6.18 1.14 -2.15
CA LEU A 365 4.77 0.77 -2.18
C LEU A 365 4.56 -0.69 -1.77
N PHE A 366 3.73 -0.92 -0.76
CA PHE A 366 3.41 -2.24 -0.21
C PHE A 366 1.92 -2.54 -0.41
N TYR A 367 1.59 -3.56 -1.19
CA TYR A 367 0.23 -3.96 -1.54
C TYR A 367 -0.11 -5.33 -0.97
N ASN A 368 -1.25 -5.44 -0.27
CA ASN A 368 -1.79 -6.70 0.26
C ASN A 368 -0.81 -7.49 1.15
N THR A 369 0.13 -6.81 1.81
CA THR A 369 1.12 -7.42 2.70
C THR A 369 0.45 -8.06 3.91
N VAL A 370 0.83 -9.30 4.26
CA VAL A 370 0.31 -9.99 5.46
C VAL A 370 1.44 -10.31 6.43
N ILE A 371 1.35 -9.85 7.67
CA ILE A 371 2.30 -10.12 8.75
C ILE A 371 1.59 -10.92 9.86
N SER A 372 2.18 -12.03 10.29
CA SER A 372 1.58 -12.97 11.24
C SER A 372 2.62 -13.71 12.11
N GLY A 373 2.14 -14.46 13.11
CA GLY A 373 2.97 -15.30 13.97
C GLY A 373 2.86 -14.93 15.44
N GLY A 374 3.89 -15.27 16.21
CA GLY A 374 4.02 -14.90 17.62
C GLY A 374 5.47 -14.64 18.01
N ASN A 375 5.68 -13.86 19.08
CA ASN A 375 7.00 -13.43 19.54
C ASN A 375 7.79 -12.64 18.47
N LEU A 376 7.20 -11.54 17.99
CA LEU A 376 7.87 -10.54 17.16
C LEU A 376 8.28 -9.33 18.03
N ASP A 377 9.51 -8.84 17.89
CA ASP A 377 9.89 -7.52 18.40
C ASP A 377 9.10 -6.41 17.66
N TYR A 378 8.97 -6.50 16.33
CA TYR A 378 8.26 -5.54 15.46
C TYR A 378 7.48 -6.20 14.31
N GLY A 379 6.28 -5.67 14.01
CA GLY A 379 5.61 -5.94 12.73
C GLY A 379 6.24 -5.14 11.60
N ILE A 380 5.95 -3.84 11.56
CA ILE A 380 6.56 -2.83 10.69
C ILE A 380 7.36 -1.87 11.57
N LEU A 381 8.63 -1.66 11.26
CA LEU A 381 9.49 -0.63 11.83
C LEU A 381 9.92 0.34 10.72
N ALA A 382 9.62 1.63 10.86
CA ALA A 382 10.15 2.69 10.02
C ALA A 382 10.92 3.70 10.88
N MET A 383 12.19 3.97 10.55
CA MET A 383 13.00 4.87 11.36
C MET A 383 14.13 5.56 10.62
N THR A 384 14.51 6.73 11.13
CA THR A 384 15.82 7.36 10.90
C THR A 384 16.69 7.15 12.16
N THR A 385 18.01 7.00 12.01
CA THR A 385 18.91 6.89 13.19
C THR A 385 19.35 8.23 13.76
N VAL A 386 19.13 9.32 13.04
CA VAL A 386 19.39 10.71 13.45
C VAL A 386 18.21 11.57 13.05
N ASN A 387 17.91 12.60 13.84
CA ASN A 387 16.93 13.62 13.48
C ASN A 387 17.63 14.73 12.67
N ASP A 388 17.95 14.42 11.41
CA ASP A 388 18.59 15.33 10.46
C ASP A 388 17.72 15.41 9.19
N ILE A 389 17.48 16.61 8.69
CA ILE A 389 16.67 16.84 7.47
C ILE A 389 17.27 16.18 6.20
N ASN A 390 18.54 15.77 6.26
CA ASN A 390 19.23 15.07 5.18
C ASN A 390 19.20 13.53 5.34
N VAL A 391 18.61 12.98 6.41
CA VAL A 391 18.43 11.53 6.60
C VAL A 391 16.93 11.25 6.77
N ASP A 392 16.31 10.57 5.81
CA ASP A 392 14.86 10.57 5.69
C ASP A 392 14.26 9.18 5.39
N CYS A 393 13.09 8.89 5.95
CA CYS A 393 12.36 7.63 5.75
C CYS A 393 10.89 7.97 5.55
N ASN A 394 10.58 8.60 4.41
CA ASN A 394 9.32 9.28 4.13
C ASN A 394 8.45 8.57 3.10
N HIS A 395 7.15 8.87 3.12
CA HIS A 395 6.22 8.56 2.04
C HIS A 395 6.13 7.06 1.65
N ASN A 396 6.54 6.14 2.54
CA ASN A 396 6.44 4.70 2.29
C ASN A 396 5.00 4.24 2.60
N GLN A 397 4.35 3.56 1.65
CA GLN A 397 2.89 3.43 1.61
C GLN A 397 2.43 1.98 1.71
N PHE A 398 1.52 1.67 2.64
CA PHE A 398 0.97 0.34 2.88
C PHE A 398 -0.54 0.31 2.57
N TYR A 399 -0.93 -0.47 1.55
CA TYR A 399 -2.28 -0.57 1.01
C TYR A 399 -2.88 -1.97 1.18
N GLY A 400 -4.01 -2.06 1.88
CA GLY A 400 -4.68 -3.32 2.18
C GLY A 400 -3.84 -4.21 3.09
N GLY A 401 -4.05 -5.53 3.00
CA GLY A 401 -3.29 -6.50 3.79
C GLY A 401 -3.61 -6.47 5.29
N SER A 402 -2.73 -7.07 6.11
CA SER A 402 -2.90 -7.06 7.56
C SER A 402 -1.63 -7.30 8.39
N VAL A 403 -1.66 -6.84 9.64
CA VAL A 403 -0.65 -7.09 10.68
C VAL A 403 -1.35 -7.73 11.87
N GLU A 404 -1.30 -9.06 11.94
CA GLU A 404 -2.03 -9.90 12.91
C GLU A 404 -1.11 -10.88 13.69
N PRO A 405 0.06 -10.46 14.23
CA PRO A 405 0.72 -11.22 15.28
C PRO A 405 -0.12 -11.18 16.57
N GLN A 406 -0.10 -12.22 17.39
CA GLN A 406 -0.91 -12.23 18.62
C GLN A 406 -0.51 -11.12 19.61
N TYR A 407 0.78 -10.77 19.61
CA TYR A 407 1.40 -9.72 20.40
C TYR A 407 2.75 -9.33 19.76
N THR A 408 3.24 -8.13 20.07
CA THR A 408 4.58 -7.64 19.74
C THR A 408 5.24 -6.98 20.95
N LYS A 409 6.54 -7.15 21.12
CA LYS A 409 7.29 -6.58 22.25
C LYS A 409 7.41 -5.06 22.20
N TYR A 410 7.56 -4.47 21.02
CA TYR A 410 7.67 -3.01 20.84
C TYR A 410 6.58 -2.37 19.97
N GLY A 411 5.96 -3.12 19.06
CA GLY A 411 4.75 -2.67 18.34
C GLY A 411 4.50 -3.40 17.01
N HIS A 412 3.24 -3.43 16.58
CA HIS A 412 2.84 -3.95 15.26
C HIS A 412 3.21 -2.94 14.16
N ILE A 413 3.10 -1.64 14.46
CA ILE A 413 3.58 -0.56 13.60
C ILE A 413 4.33 0.44 14.49
N VAL A 414 5.61 0.64 14.23
CA VAL A 414 6.49 1.52 15.01
C VAL A 414 7.18 2.50 14.08
N VAL A 415 7.02 3.80 14.36
CA VAL A 415 7.68 4.88 13.62
C VAL A 415 8.52 5.73 14.56
N LYS A 416 9.78 6.01 14.17
CA LYS A 416 10.78 6.69 15.01
C LYS A 416 11.63 7.71 14.24
N GLY A 417 12.12 8.72 14.95
CA GLY A 417 12.84 9.83 14.31
C GLY A 417 11.90 10.65 13.41
N ASN A 418 12.45 11.34 12.41
CA ASN A 418 11.70 12.05 11.38
C ASN A 418 11.10 11.13 10.28
N ALA A 419 11.05 9.80 10.52
CA ALA A 419 10.42 8.87 9.61
C ALA A 419 8.89 9.05 9.57
N TRP A 420 8.29 8.77 8.41
CA TRP A 420 6.84 8.68 8.28
C TRP A 420 6.35 7.74 7.18
N ILE A 421 5.20 7.13 7.45
CA ILE A 421 4.53 6.17 6.58
C ILE A 421 3.07 6.57 6.34
N VAL A 422 2.51 6.04 5.26
CA VAL A 422 1.07 6.10 4.97
C VAL A 422 0.52 4.68 5.08
N THR A 423 -0.58 4.47 5.81
CA THR A 423 -1.34 3.21 5.74
C THR A 423 -2.76 3.46 5.28
N ARG A 424 -3.30 2.53 4.50
CA ARG A 424 -4.67 2.56 3.96
C ARG A 424 -5.23 1.15 3.99
N GLN A 425 -6.41 0.99 4.59
CA GLN A 425 -7.15 -0.28 4.62
C GLN A 425 -6.40 -1.47 5.25
N LEU A 426 -5.34 -1.21 6.02
CA LEU A 426 -4.50 -2.23 6.66
C LEU A 426 -5.19 -2.79 7.92
N ARG A 427 -5.55 -4.08 7.96
CA ARG A 427 -6.13 -4.68 9.19
C ARG A 427 -5.07 -4.87 10.27
N VAL A 428 -5.38 -4.58 11.52
CA VAL A 428 -4.45 -4.77 12.66
C VAL A 428 -5.20 -5.39 13.84
N GLU A 429 -4.75 -6.55 14.31
CA GLU A 429 -5.33 -7.23 15.48
C GLU A 429 -4.23 -7.73 16.42
N ALA A 430 -4.36 -7.36 17.70
CA ALA A 430 -3.32 -7.51 18.73
C ALA A 430 -3.84 -8.31 19.94
N THR A 431 -4.43 -9.48 19.66
CA THR A 431 -5.38 -10.18 20.57
C THR A 431 -4.85 -10.56 21.95
N GLN A 432 -3.54 -10.62 22.15
CA GLN A 432 -2.87 -10.95 23.40
C GLN A 432 -1.85 -9.89 23.85
N GLN A 433 -1.83 -8.70 23.22
CA GLN A 433 -0.86 -7.65 23.51
C GLN A 433 -0.76 -7.33 25.01
N PHE A 434 -1.91 -7.10 25.66
CA PHE A 434 -1.99 -6.80 27.10
C PHE A 434 -1.56 -7.95 28.02
N LEU A 435 -1.55 -9.19 27.54
CA LEU A 435 -1.19 -10.37 28.33
C LEU A 435 0.34 -10.56 28.41
N TYR A 436 1.05 -10.21 27.33
CA TYR A 436 2.51 -10.38 27.23
C TYR A 436 3.28 -9.07 27.44
N TYR A 437 2.75 -7.94 26.94
CA TYR A 437 3.42 -6.63 26.94
C TYR A 437 2.41 -5.49 27.22
N PRO A 438 1.87 -5.38 28.46
CA PRO A 438 0.79 -4.44 28.81
C PRO A 438 1.12 -2.95 28.63
N ASP A 439 2.40 -2.59 28.67
CA ASP A 439 2.89 -1.22 28.48
C ASP A 439 3.14 -0.87 27.01
N THR A 440 3.24 -1.87 26.13
CA THR A 440 3.49 -1.69 24.69
C THR A 440 2.18 -1.58 23.92
N ARG A 441 1.97 -0.47 23.21
CA ARG A 441 0.81 -0.29 22.31
C ARG A 441 1.06 -0.94 20.94
N PRO A 442 0.02 -1.49 20.26
CA PRO A 442 0.15 -2.04 18.91
C PRO A 442 0.67 -1.04 17.88
N ILE A 443 0.33 0.26 18.00
CA ILE A 443 0.94 1.31 17.17
C ILE A 443 1.61 2.34 18.08
N TYR A 444 2.86 2.69 17.75
CA TYR A 444 3.66 3.66 18.47
C TYR A 444 4.36 4.62 17.51
N LEU A 445 4.10 5.92 17.64
CA LEU A 445 4.77 6.99 16.90
C LEU A 445 5.55 7.85 17.90
N ASP A 446 6.87 7.96 17.75
CA ASP A 446 7.69 8.70 18.70
C ASP A 446 7.54 10.23 18.59
N SER A 447 8.07 10.95 19.58
CA SER A 447 7.92 12.40 19.71
C SER A 447 8.71 13.24 18.71
N THR A 448 9.39 12.62 17.75
CA THR A 448 10.04 13.27 16.60
C THR A 448 9.36 12.98 15.28
N THR A 449 8.37 12.07 15.25
CA THR A 449 7.58 11.77 14.05
C THR A 449 6.63 12.92 13.68
N THR A 450 6.45 13.12 12.38
CA THR A 450 5.48 14.07 11.80
C THR A 450 4.87 13.49 10.53
N GLU A 451 3.76 14.05 10.03
CA GLU A 451 3.18 13.75 8.70
C GLU A 451 2.77 12.29 8.41
N ASN A 452 2.80 11.38 9.40
CA ASN A 452 2.27 10.03 9.24
C ASN A 452 0.76 10.07 8.95
N ASP A 453 0.25 9.24 8.04
CA ASP A 453 -1.20 9.11 7.82
C ASP A 453 -1.63 7.64 7.86
N ILE A 454 -1.95 7.17 9.06
CA ILE A 454 -2.22 5.77 9.39
C ILE A 454 -3.74 5.53 9.46
N GLU A 455 -4.30 4.96 8.39
CA GLU A 455 -5.63 4.37 8.39
C GLU A 455 -5.54 2.85 8.57
N VAL A 456 -6.16 2.34 9.64
CA VAL A 456 -6.10 0.92 10.04
C VAL A 456 -7.46 0.34 10.41
N PHE A 457 -7.68 -0.91 9.99
CA PHE A 457 -8.84 -1.71 10.35
C PHE A 457 -8.57 -2.54 11.62
N GLY A 458 -8.75 -1.95 12.81
CA GLY A 458 -8.38 -2.61 14.07
C GLY A 458 -9.11 -2.10 15.31
N SER A 459 -9.17 -2.97 16.33
CA SER A 459 -9.62 -2.62 17.70
C SER A 459 -8.40 -2.59 18.61
N ILE A 460 -7.57 -1.57 18.43
CA ILE A 460 -6.22 -1.46 18.99
C ILE A 460 -5.99 -0.08 19.63
N GLU A 461 -5.09 -0.03 20.60
CA GLU A 461 -4.56 1.22 21.15
C GLU A 461 -3.44 1.78 20.27
N ILE A 462 -3.26 3.10 20.35
CA ILE A 462 -2.18 3.82 19.67
C ILE A 462 -1.59 4.83 20.65
N ASP A 463 -0.26 4.93 20.70
CA ASP A 463 0.50 5.97 21.42
C ASP A 463 1.21 6.83 20.38
N ASP A 464 0.58 7.94 20.00
CA ASP A 464 1.17 8.98 19.16
C ASP A 464 1.69 10.11 20.04
N ARG A 465 3.00 10.35 19.94
CA ARG A 465 3.71 11.42 20.65
C ARG A 465 4.22 12.50 19.71
N GLY A 466 4.07 12.30 18.40
CA GLY A 466 4.57 13.18 17.35
C GLY A 466 3.68 14.39 17.13
N TYR A 467 3.92 15.11 16.02
CA TYR A 467 3.22 16.34 15.69
C TYR A 467 2.72 16.36 14.24
N GLY A 468 1.45 16.70 14.03
CA GLY A 468 0.85 16.68 12.69
C GLY A 468 0.62 15.29 12.10
N ASN A 469 0.79 14.22 12.89
CA ASN A 469 0.39 12.87 12.50
C ASN A 469 -1.15 12.76 12.41
N VAL A 470 -1.62 11.95 11.47
CA VAL A 470 -3.03 11.65 11.19
C VAL A 470 -3.29 10.17 11.50
N LEU A 471 -4.16 9.90 12.46
CA LEU A 471 -4.60 8.55 12.79
C LEU A 471 -6.09 8.37 12.47
N LYS A 472 -6.44 7.25 11.84
CA LYS A 472 -7.82 6.88 11.50
C LYS A 472 -8.06 5.41 11.85
N THR A 473 -8.69 5.14 13.00
CA THR A 473 -9.09 3.77 13.38
C THR A 473 -10.51 3.47 12.92
N ARG A 474 -10.68 2.43 12.11
CA ARG A 474 -11.98 1.94 11.64
C ARG A 474 -12.11 0.49 12.10
N SER A 475 -13.17 0.07 12.79
CA SER A 475 -13.40 -1.36 13.01
C SER A 475 -14.82 -1.64 13.47
N PRO A 476 -15.50 -2.67 12.94
CA PRO A 476 -16.80 -3.11 13.45
C PRO A 476 -16.71 -3.77 14.84
N LYS A 477 -15.49 -4.07 15.31
CA LYS A 477 -15.21 -4.53 16.68
C LYS A 477 -14.89 -3.36 17.62
N ASN A 478 -14.35 -2.24 17.10
CA ASN A 478 -14.28 -1.00 17.88
C ASN A 478 -15.70 -0.46 18.04
N SER A 479 -16.15 -0.35 19.29
CA SER A 479 -17.38 0.38 19.59
C SER A 479 -17.20 1.90 19.47
N TYR A 480 -15.97 2.41 19.30
CA TYR A 480 -15.61 3.83 19.24
C TYR A 480 -14.41 4.05 18.29
N PRO A 481 -14.55 4.82 17.18
CA PRO A 481 -13.40 5.46 16.54
C PRO A 481 -12.86 6.60 17.41
N ASN A 482 -11.55 6.90 17.30
CA ASN A 482 -10.98 8.17 17.78
C ASN A 482 -10.70 9.10 16.59
N THR A 483 -11.11 10.37 16.69
CA THR A 483 -11.25 11.30 15.55
C THR A 483 -9.98 12.08 15.18
N SER A 484 -8.99 12.10 16.07
CA SER A 484 -7.67 12.71 15.87
C SER A 484 -6.68 12.07 16.83
N SER A 485 -5.40 11.96 16.44
CA SER A 485 -4.39 11.27 17.24
C SER A 485 -4.14 11.93 18.59
N GLN A 486 -4.14 13.26 18.61
CA GLN A 486 -3.96 14.09 19.81
C GLN A 486 -5.19 14.06 20.75
N ASN A 487 -6.34 13.55 20.30
CA ASN A 487 -7.60 13.65 21.04
C ASN A 487 -7.63 12.67 22.22
N MET A 488 -7.47 13.21 23.42
CA MET A 488 -7.43 12.48 24.70
C MET A 488 -8.77 11.83 25.08
N LEU A 489 -9.85 12.09 24.35
CA LEU A 489 -11.16 11.48 24.59
C LEU A 489 -11.23 10.10 23.91
N SER A 490 -11.12 9.03 24.70
CA SER A 490 -11.23 7.64 24.24
C SER A 490 -12.58 7.28 23.60
N ASN A 491 -13.61 8.10 23.80
CA ASN A 491 -14.87 8.08 23.06
C ASN A 491 -15.15 9.49 22.48
N SER A 492 -14.28 9.95 21.58
CA SER A 492 -14.44 11.20 20.83
C SER A 492 -15.51 11.16 19.72
N THR A 493 -16.22 10.05 19.60
CA THR A 493 -17.28 9.84 18.60
C THR A 493 -18.68 9.72 19.19
N PHE A 494 -18.88 9.85 20.51
CA PHE A 494 -20.17 9.62 21.17
C PHE A 494 -20.85 8.28 20.79
N ALA A 495 -20.05 7.26 20.50
CA ALA A 495 -20.56 5.94 20.18
C ALA A 495 -20.94 5.17 21.46
N GLY A 496 -21.53 3.99 21.30
CA GLY A 496 -21.88 3.10 22.43
C GLY A 496 -22.89 3.65 23.44
N LEU A 497 -23.70 4.64 23.05
CA LEU A 497 -24.78 5.17 23.88
C LEU A 497 -25.94 4.17 23.99
N THR A 498 -26.27 3.78 25.22
CA THR A 498 -27.43 2.97 25.58
C THR A 498 -28.24 3.63 26.70
N ILE A 499 -29.45 3.11 26.95
CA ILE A 499 -30.27 3.43 28.12
C ILE A 499 -30.30 2.17 28.97
N GLY A 500 -29.66 2.19 30.13
CA GLY A 500 -29.63 1.07 31.06
C GLY A 500 -30.92 0.93 31.86
N ASP A 501 -31.12 -0.24 32.48
CA ASP A 501 -32.35 -0.68 33.18
C ASP A 501 -32.86 0.27 34.28
N SER A 502 -32.04 1.22 34.73
CA SER A 502 -32.35 2.21 35.76
C SER A 502 -32.82 3.57 35.21
N SER A 503 -33.15 3.65 33.91
CA SER A 503 -33.30 4.91 33.18
C SER A 503 -32.07 5.80 33.37
N ARG A 504 -30.92 5.28 32.96
CA ARG A 504 -29.64 5.98 32.99
C ARG A 504 -29.03 5.95 31.60
N TYR A 505 -28.47 7.08 31.16
CA TYR A 505 -27.64 7.09 29.96
C TYR A 505 -26.28 6.46 30.27
N GLU A 506 -25.99 5.37 29.59
CA GLU A 506 -24.72 4.66 29.68
C GLU A 506 -24.00 4.85 28.35
N MET A 507 -22.83 5.47 28.40
CA MET A 507 -21.98 5.73 27.25
C MET A 507 -20.55 5.58 27.74
N LYS A 508 -19.79 4.64 27.16
CA LYS A 508 -18.44 4.33 27.66
C LYS A 508 -17.58 5.60 27.66
N ASP A 509 -16.83 5.76 28.73
CA ASP A 509 -15.93 6.89 28.98
C ASP A 509 -16.62 8.27 29.06
N TRP A 510 -17.94 8.31 29.31
CA TRP A 510 -18.70 9.53 29.60
C TRP A 510 -19.69 9.35 30.77
N GLN A 511 -19.77 10.36 31.64
CA GLN A 511 -20.81 10.47 32.66
C GLN A 511 -21.86 11.49 32.18
N ILE A 512 -23.05 10.99 31.86
CA ILE A 512 -24.20 11.81 31.46
C ILE A 512 -25.09 12.04 32.67
N GLY A 513 -25.48 13.29 32.93
CA GLY A 513 -26.40 13.64 34.03
C GLY A 513 -27.35 14.78 33.69
N THR A 514 -28.57 14.72 34.22
CA THR A 514 -29.66 15.68 34.02
C THR A 514 -29.78 16.68 35.17
N ALA A 515 -30.31 17.87 34.91
CA ALA A 515 -30.67 18.86 35.93
C ALA A 515 -31.76 19.81 35.43
N ASP A 516 -32.46 20.47 36.35
CA ASP A 516 -33.18 21.72 36.04
C ASP A 516 -32.18 22.83 35.70
N PHE A 517 -32.57 23.77 34.83
CA PHE A 517 -31.68 24.80 34.30
C PHE A 517 -31.04 25.66 35.41
N SER A 518 -31.78 25.97 36.47
CA SER A 518 -31.32 26.71 37.65
C SER A 518 -30.49 25.89 38.66
N SER A 519 -30.50 24.55 38.58
CA SER A 519 -29.78 23.68 39.52
C SER A 519 -28.28 23.62 39.21
N SER A 520 -27.43 23.64 40.23
CA SER A 520 -26.00 23.29 40.12
C SER A 520 -25.75 21.78 40.27
N THR A 521 -26.71 21.04 40.82
CA THR A 521 -26.64 19.60 41.07
C THR A 521 -27.24 18.82 39.89
N TYR A 522 -26.53 17.80 39.44
CA TYR A 522 -26.95 16.91 38.34
C TYR A 522 -27.19 15.48 38.86
N THR A 523 -28.24 14.83 38.38
CA THR A 523 -28.57 13.43 38.67
C THR A 523 -28.13 12.50 37.53
N LEU A 524 -27.57 11.34 37.84
CA LEU A 524 -27.22 10.32 36.84
C LEU A 524 -28.43 9.47 36.39
N ASN A 525 -29.50 9.44 37.19
CA ASN A 525 -30.75 8.76 36.86
C ASN A 525 -31.70 9.76 36.19
N THR A 526 -32.18 9.45 34.99
CA THR A 526 -33.00 10.35 34.16
C THR A 526 -34.48 10.07 34.35
N GLY A 527 -34.97 10.34 35.57
CA GLY A 527 -36.40 10.27 35.90
C GLY A 527 -37.27 11.13 34.97
N ASP A 528 -36.72 12.23 34.48
CA ASP A 528 -37.13 12.87 33.22
C ASP A 528 -36.27 12.31 32.07
N THR A 529 -36.86 11.50 31.17
CA THR A 529 -36.15 10.98 30.00
C THR A 529 -36.00 12.06 28.92
N ILE A 530 -34.92 12.84 28.97
CA ILE A 530 -34.50 13.79 27.91
C ILE A 530 -34.03 12.97 26.69
N PRO A 531 -34.77 12.87 25.57
CA PRO A 531 -34.44 11.90 24.53
C PRO A 531 -33.10 12.21 23.86
N ILE A 532 -32.23 11.20 23.79
CA ILE A 532 -30.98 11.23 23.02
C ILE A 532 -31.04 10.10 21.99
N VAL A 533 -30.80 10.42 20.72
CA VAL A 533 -30.76 9.45 19.61
C VAL A 533 -29.58 9.70 18.70
N ARG A 534 -28.93 8.63 18.21
CA ARG A 534 -27.94 8.72 17.14
C ARG A 534 -28.65 8.99 15.82
N VAL A 535 -28.15 9.96 15.05
CA VAL A 535 -28.63 10.30 13.70
C VAL A 535 -27.47 10.37 12.71
N LEU A 536 -27.81 10.44 11.42
CA LEU A 536 -26.89 10.79 10.34
C LEU A 536 -27.16 12.24 9.94
N ASP A 537 -26.12 12.94 9.49
CA ASP A 537 -26.19 14.31 8.94
C ASP A 537 -25.11 14.42 7.86
N ASP A 538 -25.52 14.55 6.59
CA ASP A 538 -24.59 14.48 5.45
C ASP A 538 -23.56 15.63 5.41
N SER A 539 -23.72 16.65 6.27
CA SER A 539 -22.72 17.72 6.46
C SER A 539 -21.63 17.39 7.48
N ILE A 540 -21.63 16.17 8.05
CA ILE A 540 -20.61 15.61 8.93
C ILE A 540 -20.13 14.27 8.32
N PRO A 541 -18.81 13.99 8.24
CA PRO A 541 -18.32 12.74 7.67
C PRO A 541 -18.85 11.51 8.44
N PRO A 542 -19.22 10.41 7.75
CA PRO A 542 -19.96 9.28 8.33
C PRO A 542 -19.20 8.49 9.40
N GLU A 543 -17.89 8.69 9.56
CA GLU A 543 -17.11 8.17 10.71
C GLU A 543 -17.41 8.85 12.06
N TYR A 544 -17.99 10.05 12.05
CA TYR A 544 -18.44 10.75 13.25
C TYR A 544 -19.91 10.44 13.54
N ASN A 545 -20.27 10.13 14.78
CA ASN A 545 -21.68 10.07 15.15
C ASN A 545 -22.21 11.45 15.53
N VAL A 546 -23.43 11.74 15.07
CA VAL A 546 -24.22 12.84 15.58
C VAL A 546 -25.20 12.31 16.62
N LEU A 547 -25.18 12.88 17.83
CA LEU A 547 -26.27 12.73 18.79
C LEU A 547 -27.25 13.89 18.62
N ARG A 548 -28.53 13.60 18.39
CA ARG A 548 -29.62 14.57 18.58
C ARG A 548 -30.18 14.42 19.99
N ILE A 549 -30.24 15.53 20.71
CA ILE A 549 -30.73 15.62 22.09
C ILE A 549 -31.93 16.57 22.09
N THR A 550 -33.11 16.07 22.48
CA THR A 550 -34.35 16.86 22.51
C THR A 550 -34.62 17.35 23.93
N ILE A 551 -34.19 18.56 24.26
CA ILE A 551 -34.15 19.10 25.64
C ILE A 551 -35.48 19.76 26.02
N PRO A 552 -36.20 19.29 27.06
CA PRO A 552 -37.42 19.95 27.52
C PRO A 552 -37.18 21.38 28.04
N PRO A 553 -38.18 22.27 27.99
CA PRO A 553 -38.08 23.63 28.51
C PRO A 553 -37.57 23.67 29.96
N GLY A 554 -36.55 24.48 30.24
CA GLY A 554 -36.03 24.66 31.60
C GLY A 554 -35.21 23.48 32.13
N LYS A 555 -34.82 22.52 31.28
CA LYS A 555 -33.91 21.41 31.62
C LYS A 555 -32.52 21.60 31.00
N LYS A 556 -31.54 20.89 31.55
CA LYS A 556 -30.18 20.76 31.00
C LYS A 556 -29.59 19.37 31.21
N LEU A 557 -28.62 19.03 30.36
CA LEU A 557 -27.94 17.75 30.32
C LEU A 557 -26.42 18.02 30.26
N ARG A 558 -25.65 17.32 31.09
CA ARG A 558 -24.19 17.45 31.19
C ARG A 558 -23.50 16.16 30.77
N PHE A 559 -22.51 16.29 29.89
CA PHE A 559 -21.56 15.24 29.49
C PHE A 559 -20.20 15.56 30.13
N VAL A 560 -19.83 14.81 31.17
CA VAL A 560 -18.47 14.85 31.73
C VAL A 560 -17.68 13.70 31.08
N PRO A 561 -16.54 13.93 30.40
CA PRO A 561 -15.68 12.82 30.00
C PRO A 561 -15.16 12.10 31.25
N SER A 562 -14.95 10.79 31.15
CA SER A 562 -14.47 9.98 32.27
C SER A 562 -13.13 10.51 32.80
N PRO A 563 -12.84 10.47 34.12
CA PRO A 563 -11.65 11.09 34.69
C PRO A 563 -10.33 10.54 34.11
N PHE A 564 -9.75 11.27 33.17
CA PHE A 564 -8.40 10.98 32.65
C PHE A 564 -7.38 11.61 33.60
N ASP A 565 -6.75 10.80 34.44
CA ASP A 565 -5.84 11.31 35.49
C ASP A 565 -4.57 12.01 34.95
N SER A 566 -4.33 11.94 33.63
CA SER A 566 -3.22 12.58 32.94
C SER A 566 -3.21 14.11 32.98
N TRP A 567 -4.30 14.77 33.38
CA TRP A 567 -4.30 16.21 33.68
C TRP A 567 -3.30 16.58 34.79
N LYS A 568 -3.01 15.66 35.71
CA LYS A 568 -2.05 15.85 36.81
C LYS A 568 -0.62 16.04 36.31
N TYR A 569 -0.25 15.36 35.22
CA TYR A 569 1.08 15.47 34.58
C TYR A 569 1.18 16.67 33.62
N ASN A 570 0.05 17.27 33.25
CA ASN A 570 -0.03 18.41 32.32
C ASN A 570 -0.39 19.73 33.02
N ARG A 571 -0.11 19.82 34.33
CA ARG A 571 -0.16 21.08 35.10
C ARG A 571 0.83 22.10 34.52
N GLY A 572 0.41 23.36 34.46
CA GLY A 572 1.16 24.45 33.81
C GLY A 572 1.01 24.48 32.28
N ARG A 573 0.29 23.55 31.65
CA ARG A 573 0.01 23.56 30.20
C ARG A 573 -1.39 24.11 29.90
N LYS A 574 -1.56 24.62 28.68
CA LYS A 574 -2.88 24.86 28.10
C LYS A 574 -3.47 23.58 27.52
N PHE A 575 -4.80 23.56 27.40
CA PHE A 575 -5.55 22.53 26.70
C PHE A 575 -6.69 23.15 25.92
N THR A 576 -6.99 22.60 24.74
CA THR A 576 -8.19 22.94 23.98
C THR A 576 -9.22 21.85 24.16
N VAL A 577 -10.47 22.25 24.41
CA VAL A 577 -11.61 21.35 24.51
C VAL A 577 -12.78 21.93 23.72
N GLY A 578 -13.59 21.08 23.11
CA GLY A 578 -14.80 21.52 22.43
C GLY A 578 -15.59 20.38 21.79
N ALA A 579 -16.65 20.73 21.08
CA ALA A 579 -17.44 19.85 20.23
C ALA A 579 -18.07 20.67 19.09
N TRP A 580 -18.42 20.02 17.99
CA TRP A 580 -19.28 20.61 16.99
C TRP A 580 -20.73 20.53 17.45
N VAL A 581 -21.44 21.65 17.41
CA VAL A 581 -22.84 21.78 17.83
C VAL A 581 -23.66 22.43 16.72
N LYS A 582 -24.90 21.97 16.54
CA LYS A 582 -25.89 22.53 15.63
C LYS A 582 -27.24 22.57 16.33
N SER A 583 -27.88 23.74 16.34
CA SER A 583 -29.22 23.91 16.94
C SER A 583 -29.93 25.11 16.34
N THR A 584 -31.25 25.11 16.44
CA THR A 584 -32.12 26.25 16.17
C THR A 584 -32.29 27.16 17.39
N GLY A 585 -31.73 26.80 18.56
CA GLY A 585 -31.82 27.58 19.80
C GLY A 585 -30.70 28.58 20.00
N LYS A 586 -30.94 29.59 20.84
CA LYS A 586 -29.94 30.53 21.35
C LYS A 586 -29.25 29.90 22.55
N ASN A 587 -27.91 29.99 22.59
CA ASN A 587 -27.08 29.46 23.68
C ASN A 587 -27.46 28.02 24.07
N ALA A 588 -27.63 27.14 23.08
CA ALA A 588 -28.14 25.78 23.28
C ALA A 588 -27.13 24.82 23.94
N ALA A 589 -25.85 25.21 23.98
CA ALA A 589 -24.75 24.43 24.50
C ALA A 589 -23.63 25.34 25.02
N GLN A 590 -22.87 24.84 25.99
CA GLN A 590 -21.62 25.46 26.46
C GLN A 590 -20.62 24.40 26.93
N TRP A 591 -19.33 24.63 26.71
CA TRP A 591 -18.27 23.90 27.42
C TRP A 591 -17.88 24.68 28.67
N ILE A 592 -17.80 24.00 29.80
CA ILE A 592 -17.38 24.57 31.10
C ILE A 592 -16.12 23.84 31.58
N TYR A 593 -15.22 24.59 32.19
CA TYR A 593 -14.07 24.11 32.93
C TYR A 593 -14.03 24.76 34.32
N THR A 594 -14.10 23.92 35.34
CA THR A 594 -13.92 24.28 36.75
C THR A 594 -12.58 23.73 37.24
N SER A 595 -11.79 24.60 37.86
CA SER A 595 -10.48 24.26 38.44
C SER A 595 -10.19 25.02 39.72
N ASN A 596 -9.17 24.59 40.46
CA ASN A 596 -8.65 25.33 41.61
C ASN A 596 -7.34 25.99 41.22
N SER A 597 -7.23 27.30 41.48
CA SER A 597 -5.99 28.07 41.37
C SER A 597 -5.51 28.50 42.76
N ASP A 598 -4.34 29.11 42.84
CA ASP A 598 -3.85 29.74 44.08
C ASP A 598 -4.76 30.88 44.57
N ASN A 599 -5.60 31.43 43.68
CA ASN A 599 -6.63 32.42 43.98
C ASN A 599 -8.03 31.81 44.26
N GLY A 600 -8.10 30.49 44.46
CA GLY A 600 -9.34 29.74 44.71
C GLY A 600 -9.96 29.12 43.45
N THR A 601 -11.21 28.65 43.57
CA THR A 601 -11.92 27.93 42.50
C THR A 601 -12.35 28.88 41.39
N ILE A 602 -11.84 28.64 40.18
CA ILE A 602 -12.20 29.33 38.94
C ILE A 602 -13.17 28.44 38.15
N THR A 603 -14.23 29.02 37.61
CA THR A 603 -15.06 28.38 36.59
C THR A 603 -15.17 29.30 35.39
N VAL A 604 -14.84 28.78 34.21
CA VAL A 604 -14.87 29.47 32.92
C VAL A 604 -15.56 28.60 31.88
N GLY A 605 -16.08 29.20 30.81
CA GLY A 605 -16.76 28.45 29.76
C GLY A 605 -16.91 29.23 28.47
N THR A 606 -17.42 28.56 27.43
CA THR A 606 -17.74 29.16 26.13
C THR A 606 -19.12 28.71 25.66
N GLU A 607 -19.89 29.68 25.16
CA GLU A 607 -21.30 29.56 24.80
C GLU A 607 -21.51 29.34 23.30
N PHE A 608 -22.61 28.68 22.92
CA PHE A 608 -23.03 28.52 21.52
C PHE A 608 -23.52 29.86 20.93
N PRO A 609 -22.86 30.42 19.90
CA PRO A 609 -23.09 31.78 19.44
C PRO A 609 -24.35 31.92 18.57
N TYR A 610 -25.51 31.90 19.22
CA TYR A 610 -26.84 32.19 18.69
C TYR A 610 -27.36 31.22 17.59
N GLN A 611 -28.56 31.48 17.06
CA GLN A 611 -29.33 30.55 16.21
C GLN A 611 -28.72 30.45 14.81
N THR A 612 -27.76 29.56 14.61
CA THR A 612 -27.14 29.34 13.29
C THR A 612 -27.86 28.29 12.45
N ASN A 613 -28.46 27.26 13.08
CA ASN A 613 -28.84 25.98 12.45
C ASN A 613 -27.72 25.34 11.60
N LYS A 614 -26.46 25.70 11.89
CA LYS A 614 -25.25 25.24 11.21
C LYS A 614 -24.32 24.60 12.24
N TRP A 615 -23.48 23.69 11.79
CA TRP A 615 -22.39 23.17 12.59
C TRP A 615 -21.44 24.30 12.98
N THR A 616 -21.32 24.51 14.29
CA THR A 616 -20.58 25.59 14.92
C THR A 616 -19.71 24.99 16.01
N TRP A 617 -18.44 25.37 16.07
CA TRP A 617 -17.55 24.93 17.15
C TRP A 617 -17.95 25.59 18.46
N VAL A 618 -18.21 24.79 19.49
CA VAL A 618 -18.36 25.25 20.88
C VAL A 618 -17.19 24.67 21.66
N GLY A 619 -16.33 25.53 22.18
CA GLY A 619 -15.09 25.12 22.82
C GLY A 619 -14.15 26.30 23.05
N CYS A 620 -13.05 26.04 23.76
CA CYS A 620 -12.03 27.04 24.06
C CYS A 620 -10.68 26.38 24.36
N THR A 621 -9.62 27.19 24.36
CA THR A 621 -8.37 26.88 25.04
C THR A 621 -8.41 27.41 26.47
N PHE A 622 -8.08 26.57 27.44
CA PHE A 622 -8.07 26.88 28.87
C PHE A 622 -6.68 26.58 29.48
N ASP A 623 -6.36 27.23 30.61
CA ASP A 623 -5.14 26.99 31.38
C ASP A 623 -5.35 25.90 32.44
N ASN A 624 -4.58 24.81 32.40
CA ASN A 624 -4.48 23.86 33.51
C ASN A 624 -3.40 24.36 34.48
N TYR A 625 -3.78 25.16 35.46
CA TYR A 625 -2.85 25.86 36.36
C TYR A 625 -1.82 24.93 37.03
N ALA A 626 -0.60 25.44 37.26
CA ALA A 626 0.48 24.66 37.85
C ALA A 626 0.13 24.10 39.25
N SER A 627 -0.64 24.86 40.02
CA SER A 627 -1.16 24.56 41.35
C SER A 627 -2.43 23.69 41.35
N ASN A 628 -2.96 23.30 40.19
CA ASN A 628 -4.34 22.81 40.10
C ASN A 628 -4.58 21.50 40.87
N THR A 629 -5.59 21.49 41.74
CA THR A 629 -6.03 20.34 42.54
C THR A 629 -7.36 19.74 42.09
N LEU A 630 -8.10 20.41 41.19
CA LEU A 630 -9.42 20.01 40.71
C LEU A 630 -9.48 20.18 39.19
N PHE A 631 -9.79 19.11 38.47
CA PHE A 631 -9.99 19.18 37.02
C PHE A 631 -11.38 18.65 36.68
N LEU A 632 -12.31 19.56 36.40
CA LEU A 632 -13.66 19.22 35.99
C LEU A 632 -14.02 20.01 34.73
N CYS A 633 -13.84 19.38 33.58
CA CYS A 633 -14.26 19.92 32.28
C CYS A 633 -15.46 19.12 31.75
N TYR A 634 -16.45 19.79 31.15
CA TYR A 634 -17.69 19.15 30.70
C TYR A 634 -18.46 19.99 29.66
N LEU A 635 -19.15 19.30 28.75
CA LEU A 635 -20.15 19.89 27.87
C LEU A 635 -21.50 19.93 28.60
N THR A 636 -22.18 21.06 28.56
CA THR A 636 -23.58 21.20 28.99
C THR A 636 -24.42 21.62 27.80
N VAL A 637 -25.52 20.91 27.53
CA VAL A 637 -26.56 21.32 26.58
C VAL A 637 -27.84 21.64 27.35
N PHE A 638 -28.56 22.69 26.95
CA PHE A 638 -29.65 23.24 27.76
C PHE A 638 -30.70 23.99 26.97
N ASN A 639 -31.90 24.13 27.55
CA ASN A 639 -33.01 24.87 26.98
C ASN A 639 -33.48 25.96 27.95
N ASP A 640 -32.84 27.14 27.88
CA ASP A 640 -33.25 28.33 28.61
C ASP A 640 -34.56 28.88 28.03
N THR A 641 -35.64 28.86 28.84
CA THR A 641 -36.97 29.32 28.45
C THR A 641 -37.06 30.82 28.20
N THR A 642 -36.15 31.62 28.75
CA THR A 642 -36.10 33.08 28.50
C THR A 642 -35.56 33.39 27.10
N LEU A 643 -34.74 32.49 26.54
CA LEU A 643 -34.11 32.64 25.22
C LEU A 643 -34.82 31.86 24.11
N ASN A 644 -35.40 30.70 24.44
CA ASN A 644 -35.94 29.71 23.50
C ASN A 644 -37.45 29.45 23.67
N GLY A 645 -38.08 29.98 24.73
CA GLY A 645 -39.51 29.79 25.01
C GLY A 645 -39.85 28.42 25.60
N ASN A 646 -41.13 28.04 25.49
CA ASN A 646 -41.70 26.86 26.16
C ASN A 646 -41.80 25.61 25.25
N ALA A 647 -40.99 25.55 24.18
CA ALA A 647 -40.92 24.39 23.29
C ALA A 647 -39.67 23.53 23.61
N PRO A 648 -39.72 22.19 23.46
CA PRO A 648 -38.51 21.36 23.48
C PRO A 648 -37.52 21.80 22.39
N LEU A 649 -36.23 21.73 22.69
CA LEU A 649 -35.15 22.20 21.83
C LEU A 649 -34.27 21.04 21.36
N ASP A 650 -34.17 20.83 20.06
CA ASP A 650 -33.19 19.91 19.49
C ASP A 650 -31.79 20.53 19.47
N VAL A 651 -30.83 19.82 20.06
CA VAL A 651 -29.39 20.12 20.03
C VAL A 651 -28.67 18.92 19.45
N TYR A 652 -28.00 19.14 18.32
CA TYR A 652 -27.18 18.13 17.65
C TYR A 652 -25.73 18.35 18.06
N ILE A 653 -25.04 17.29 18.51
CA ILE A 653 -23.64 17.34 18.93
C ILE A 653 -22.81 16.24 18.25
N ALA A 654 -21.58 16.57 17.85
CA ALA A 654 -20.66 15.68 17.13
C ALA A 654 -19.20 16.03 17.45
N SER A 655 -18.29 15.08 17.21
CA SER A 655 -16.83 15.24 17.34
C SER A 655 -16.36 16.04 18.58
N PRO A 656 -16.65 15.59 19.80
CA PRO A 656 -16.00 16.12 21.00
C PRO A 656 -14.49 15.90 20.96
N THR A 657 -13.73 16.91 21.37
CA THR A 657 -12.27 16.92 21.36
C THR A 657 -11.72 17.42 22.68
N PHE A 658 -10.62 16.80 23.15
CA PHE A 658 -9.75 17.34 24.17
C PHE A 658 -8.28 17.14 23.74
N VAL A 659 -7.48 18.20 23.67
CA VAL A 659 -6.04 18.15 23.33
C VAL A 659 -5.19 19.01 24.27
N TRP A 660 -3.95 18.61 24.52
CA TRP A 660 -2.98 19.41 25.29
C TRP A 660 -2.22 20.39 24.38
N GLY A 661 -2.63 21.66 24.38
CA GLY A 661 -2.06 22.72 23.54
C GLY A 661 -3.03 23.89 23.39
N ASN A 662 -2.79 24.71 22.36
CA ASN A 662 -3.68 25.80 21.93
C ASN A 662 -4.42 25.47 20.62
N GLU A 663 -4.13 24.31 20.02
CA GLU A 663 -4.69 23.91 18.72
C GLU A 663 -6.14 23.46 18.87
N VAL A 664 -6.96 23.77 17.87
CA VAL A 664 -8.26 23.12 17.66
C VAL A 664 -8.00 22.01 16.66
N SER A 665 -8.37 20.76 16.97
CA SER A 665 -8.20 19.64 16.02
C SER A 665 -9.13 19.80 14.82
N TYR A 666 -8.65 20.43 13.76
CA TYR A 666 -9.37 20.64 12.49
C TYR A 666 -9.48 19.36 11.65
N HIS A 667 -9.90 18.24 12.26
CA HIS A 667 -10.15 16.97 11.57
C HIS A 667 -11.52 16.90 10.85
N LEU A 668 -12.34 17.94 10.98
CA LEU A 668 -13.26 18.32 9.90
C LEU A 668 -12.49 19.12 8.82
N GLY A 669 -11.46 18.48 8.26
CA GLY A 669 -10.82 18.93 7.03
C GLY A 669 -11.85 18.78 5.91
N GLY A 670 -12.60 19.85 5.65
CA GLY A 670 -13.77 19.81 4.76
C GLY A 670 -13.40 19.28 3.39
N TYR A 671 -13.98 18.14 3.02
CA TYR A 671 -13.80 17.55 1.70
C TYR A 671 -14.40 18.51 0.66
N LEU A 672 -13.54 19.28 0.00
CA LEU A 672 -13.91 20.17 -1.09
C LEU A 672 -14.25 19.32 -2.31
N GLU A 673 -15.49 18.81 -2.37
CA GLU A 673 -15.99 18.02 -3.50
C GLU A 673 -15.80 18.71 -4.86
N LYS A 674 -15.74 20.05 -4.85
CA LYS A 674 -15.79 20.92 -6.02
C LYS A 674 -14.91 22.15 -5.77
N SER A 675 -14.23 22.63 -6.82
CA SER A 675 -13.55 23.93 -6.83
C SER A 675 -14.55 25.06 -6.59
N GLY A 676 -14.19 26.07 -5.78
CA GLY A 676 -15.06 27.20 -5.45
C GLY A 676 -15.90 27.03 -4.18
N GLY A 677 -15.51 26.14 -3.25
CA GLY A 677 -16.17 26.00 -1.95
C GLY A 677 -15.93 27.21 -1.04
N SER A 678 -17.01 27.82 -0.52
CA SER A 678 -16.92 28.98 0.36
C SER A 678 -16.57 28.60 1.80
N MET A 679 -15.53 29.23 2.36
CA MET A 679 -15.23 29.15 3.79
C MET A 679 -16.20 30.03 4.58
N SER A 680 -16.80 29.51 5.65
CA SER A 680 -17.61 30.32 6.58
C SER A 680 -17.31 29.98 8.04
N GLY A 681 -16.81 30.97 8.78
CA GLY A 681 -16.47 30.88 10.21
C GLY A 681 -15.76 32.17 10.65
N PRO A 682 -15.46 32.32 11.95
CA PRO A 682 -14.64 33.44 12.43
C PRO A 682 -13.19 33.26 11.96
N LEU A 683 -12.84 33.90 10.84
CA LEU A 683 -11.45 34.00 10.40
C LEU A 683 -10.61 34.70 11.47
N SER A 684 -9.57 34.03 11.97
CA SER A 684 -8.64 34.67 12.89
C SER A 684 -7.84 35.74 12.15
N LEU A 685 -8.09 37.01 12.52
CA LEU A 685 -7.38 38.17 11.98
C LEU A 685 -5.86 38.14 12.25
N SER A 686 -5.36 37.17 13.04
CA SER A 686 -3.92 36.89 13.20
C SER A 686 -3.19 36.49 11.90
N GLN A 687 -3.91 36.12 10.84
CA GLN A 687 -3.35 35.87 9.50
C GLN A 687 -3.63 37.00 8.50
N ALA A 688 -4.39 38.03 8.88
CA ALA A 688 -4.70 39.15 8.00
C ALA A 688 -3.51 40.13 7.95
N MET A 689 -2.86 40.26 6.79
CA MET A 689 -1.75 41.21 6.65
C MET A 689 -2.29 42.64 6.63
N ASN A 690 -1.94 43.42 7.66
CA ASN A 690 -2.40 44.80 7.85
C ASN A 690 -1.53 45.77 7.04
N ILE A 691 -2.04 46.28 5.93
CA ILE A 691 -1.30 47.06 4.93
C ILE A 691 -1.81 48.51 4.91
N ASN A 692 -0.94 49.48 5.16
CA ASN A 692 -1.20 50.86 4.75
C ASN A 692 -0.84 51.00 3.27
N ILE A 693 -1.84 51.14 2.40
CA ILE A 693 -1.59 51.16 0.95
C ILE A 693 -0.78 52.39 0.50
N ASN A 694 -0.62 53.40 1.36
CA ASN A 694 0.20 54.59 1.11
C ASN A 694 1.66 54.48 1.57
N ASP A 695 2.06 53.40 2.25
CA ASP A 695 3.48 53.14 2.49
C ASP A 695 4.16 52.82 1.16
N THR A 696 5.39 53.30 0.96
CA THR A 696 6.05 53.33 -0.35
C THR A 696 6.18 51.95 -0.99
N GLU A 697 6.35 50.89 -0.20
CA GLU A 697 6.48 49.51 -0.69
C GLU A 697 5.24 49.04 -1.50
N TYR A 698 4.03 49.47 -1.14
CA TYR A 698 2.79 49.07 -1.83
C TYR A 698 2.44 49.93 -3.06
N ILE A 699 3.25 50.97 -3.34
CA ILE A 699 3.08 51.89 -4.47
C ILE A 699 4.04 51.48 -5.61
N ASP A 700 3.68 51.80 -6.85
CA ASP A 700 4.53 51.66 -8.03
C ASP A 700 5.84 52.48 -7.91
N THR A 701 6.95 52.00 -8.49
CA THR A 701 8.23 52.73 -8.50
C THR A 701 8.15 54.05 -9.29
N SER A 702 7.17 54.21 -10.19
CA SER A 702 6.84 55.48 -10.86
C SER A 702 6.00 56.44 -10.00
N GLY A 703 5.66 56.08 -8.76
CA GLY A 703 4.74 56.83 -7.90
C GLY A 703 3.26 56.70 -8.28
N ASN A 704 2.89 55.77 -9.17
CA ASN A 704 1.51 55.58 -9.59
C ASN A 704 0.67 54.93 -8.47
N THR A 705 -0.21 55.73 -7.86
CA THR A 705 -1.10 55.30 -6.76
C THR A 705 -2.35 54.53 -7.20
N THR A 706 -2.66 54.41 -8.50
CA THR A 706 -3.75 53.53 -8.97
C THR A 706 -3.36 52.06 -9.02
N ARG A 707 -2.07 51.77 -8.81
CA ARG A 707 -1.52 50.41 -8.68
C ARG A 707 -1.33 50.07 -7.20
N LEU A 708 -1.38 48.77 -6.90
CA LEU A 708 -1.15 48.21 -5.57
C LEU A 708 -0.26 46.97 -5.67
N TYR A 709 0.79 46.90 -4.87
CA TYR A 709 1.81 45.85 -4.91
C TYR A 709 1.84 45.04 -3.60
N LEU A 710 1.08 43.94 -3.58
CA LEU A 710 0.89 43.05 -2.43
C LEU A 710 1.89 41.87 -2.46
N PRO A 711 2.41 41.41 -1.32
CA PRO A 711 3.27 40.22 -1.30
C PRO A 711 2.46 38.95 -1.60
N THR A 712 2.97 38.06 -2.46
CA THR A 712 2.25 36.84 -2.87
C THR A 712 2.32 35.69 -1.84
N SER A 713 2.85 35.95 -0.65
CA SER A 713 2.87 35.02 0.49
C SER A 713 1.58 35.04 1.32
N ALA A 714 0.61 35.90 0.97
CA ALA A 714 -0.70 35.98 1.59
C ALA A 714 -1.81 36.11 0.54
N ASN A 715 -3.03 35.74 0.93
CA ASN A 715 -4.26 35.88 0.15
C ASN A 715 -5.36 36.68 0.89
N PHE A 716 -5.09 37.18 2.10
CA PHE A 716 -6.02 37.96 2.91
C PHE A 716 -5.34 39.23 3.44
N PHE A 717 -5.86 40.39 3.06
CA PHE A 717 -5.23 41.68 3.29
C PHE A 717 -6.21 42.68 3.95
N ALA A 718 -5.81 43.25 5.08
CA ALA A 718 -6.54 44.30 5.76
C ALA A 718 -5.95 45.66 5.38
N LEU A 719 -6.61 46.36 4.45
CA LEU A 719 -6.12 47.58 3.82
C LEU A 719 -6.58 48.83 4.58
N LYS A 720 -5.65 49.72 4.91
CA LYS A 720 -5.92 51.07 5.46
C LYS A 720 -5.30 52.15 4.57
N SER A 721 -5.92 53.32 4.55
CA SER A 721 -5.54 54.50 3.80
C SER A 721 -5.88 55.78 4.59
N PRO A 722 -5.22 56.01 5.73
CA PRO A 722 -5.60 57.04 6.69
C PRO A 722 -5.43 58.44 6.08
N GLY A 723 -6.54 59.17 5.97
CA GLY A 723 -6.58 60.55 5.45
C GLY A 723 -6.33 60.74 3.95
N VAL A 724 -6.07 59.67 3.17
CA VAL A 724 -5.72 59.76 1.75
C VAL A 724 -6.69 58.90 0.92
N PRO A 725 -7.54 59.50 0.05
CA PRO A 725 -8.33 58.75 -0.91
C PRO A 725 -7.47 58.02 -1.94
N ARG A 726 -7.78 56.74 -2.19
CA ARG A 726 -7.11 55.87 -3.16
C ARG A 726 -8.13 55.14 -4.03
N THR A 727 -7.90 55.12 -5.34
CA THR A 727 -8.66 54.32 -6.29
C THR A 727 -7.72 53.35 -6.98
N ILE A 728 -7.80 52.06 -6.62
CA ILE A 728 -6.95 51.02 -7.19
C ILE A 728 -7.62 50.47 -8.44
N THR A 729 -6.91 50.51 -9.56
CA THR A 729 -7.35 49.97 -10.86
C THR A 729 -6.68 48.64 -11.19
N SER A 730 -5.59 48.28 -10.51
CA SER A 730 -4.86 47.04 -10.79
C SER A 730 -3.92 46.61 -9.65
N ILE A 731 -3.83 45.31 -9.40
CA ILE A 731 -2.95 44.69 -8.39
C ILE A 731 -1.86 43.88 -9.09
N ASN A 732 -0.60 43.99 -8.63
CA ASN A 732 0.54 43.17 -9.04
C ASN A 732 0.71 42.97 -10.57
N VAL A 733 0.61 44.04 -11.37
CA VAL A 733 0.56 43.96 -12.85
C VAL A 733 1.87 43.60 -13.57
N ALA A 734 3.00 43.59 -12.85
CA ALA A 734 4.30 43.28 -13.40
C ALA A 734 5.20 42.68 -12.32
N GLU A 735 6.06 41.74 -12.69
CA GLU A 735 7.15 41.26 -11.82
C GLU A 735 8.37 42.20 -11.95
N GLY A 736 9.10 42.38 -10.84
CA GLY A 736 10.35 43.15 -10.83
C GLY A 736 10.15 44.66 -10.70
N THR A 737 10.85 45.44 -11.54
CA THR A 737 11.26 46.84 -11.30
C THR A 737 10.14 47.90 -11.22
N GLN A 738 8.86 47.51 -11.30
CA GLN A 738 7.72 48.41 -11.07
C GLN A 738 7.14 48.31 -9.65
N ALA A 739 7.54 47.32 -8.85
CA ALA A 739 7.17 47.21 -7.44
C ALA A 739 8.27 47.78 -6.52
N ASN A 740 7.90 48.59 -5.52
CA ASN A 740 8.82 48.92 -4.42
C ASN A 740 8.93 47.75 -3.41
N ASN A 741 7.89 46.92 -3.28
CA ASN A 741 7.90 45.70 -2.47
C ASN A 741 8.58 44.53 -3.23
N PRO A 742 9.73 44.00 -2.77
CA PRO A 742 10.46 42.93 -3.46
C PRO A 742 9.76 41.55 -3.40
N TYR A 743 8.72 41.42 -2.58
CA TYR A 743 7.90 40.21 -2.45
C TYR A 743 6.62 40.25 -3.29
N ALA A 744 6.35 41.38 -3.98
CA ALA A 744 5.24 41.49 -4.91
C ALA A 744 5.60 40.85 -6.25
N LYS A 745 4.77 39.89 -6.67
CA LYS A 745 4.88 39.13 -7.93
C LYS A 745 3.51 39.01 -8.57
N VAL A 746 3.45 38.71 -9.87
CA VAL A 746 2.16 38.54 -10.56
C VAL A 746 1.42 37.37 -9.93
N PHE A 747 0.20 37.60 -9.42
CA PHE A 747 -0.66 36.52 -8.96
C PHE A 747 -0.99 35.61 -10.15
N LYS A 748 -0.89 34.28 -9.96
CA LYS A 748 -1.22 33.31 -10.99
C LYS A 748 -2.69 33.45 -11.39
N GLY A 749 -3.03 33.25 -12.66
CA GLY A 749 -4.41 33.32 -13.12
C GLY A 749 -5.29 32.34 -12.33
N GLY A 750 -6.45 32.81 -11.86
CA GLY A 750 -7.32 32.05 -10.95
C GLY A 750 -6.98 32.17 -9.45
N THR A 751 -6.02 33.00 -9.04
CA THR A 751 -5.82 33.30 -7.61
C THR A 751 -6.92 34.22 -7.10
N GLU A 752 -7.69 33.76 -6.12
CA GLU A 752 -8.60 34.61 -5.35
C GLU A 752 -7.86 35.25 -4.17
N ILE A 753 -8.07 36.56 -3.96
CA ILE A 753 -7.55 37.31 -2.81
C ILE A 753 -8.69 38.09 -2.15
N THR A 754 -8.70 38.12 -0.81
CA THR A 754 -9.68 38.87 -0.02
C THR A 754 -9.08 40.20 0.44
N LEU A 755 -9.77 41.30 0.14
CA LEU A 755 -9.41 42.64 0.58
C LEU A 755 -10.45 43.14 1.60
N MET A 756 -10.01 43.45 2.81
CA MET A 756 -10.83 44.03 3.88
C MET A 756 -10.46 45.51 4.04
N PHE A 757 -11.39 46.42 3.78
CA PHE A 757 -11.15 47.85 3.92
C PHE A 757 -11.37 48.30 5.37
N LEU A 758 -10.31 48.76 6.02
CA LEU A 758 -10.36 49.32 7.38
C LEU A 758 -10.73 50.81 7.37
N ASP A 759 -10.47 51.51 6.26
CA ASP A 759 -10.82 52.91 6.03
C ASP A 759 -11.76 53.04 4.82
N SER A 760 -12.74 53.94 4.88
CA SER A 760 -13.66 54.29 3.78
C SER A 760 -13.01 55.06 2.62
N ASN A 761 -11.69 55.22 2.63
CA ASN A 761 -10.92 55.99 1.66
C ASN A 761 -10.42 55.16 0.47
N ILE A 762 -10.76 53.86 0.41
CA ILE A 762 -10.22 52.91 -0.56
C ILE A 762 -11.35 52.46 -1.50
N ASN A 763 -11.20 52.78 -2.79
CA ASN A 763 -12.03 52.25 -3.86
C ASN A 763 -11.22 51.26 -4.70
N ILE A 764 -11.84 50.14 -5.10
CA ILE A 764 -11.27 49.22 -6.09
C ILE A 764 -12.17 49.26 -7.32
N ASN A 765 -11.58 49.49 -8.50
CA ASN A 765 -12.29 49.44 -9.77
C ASN A 765 -11.96 48.14 -10.50
N SER A 766 -13.00 47.43 -10.96
CA SER A 766 -12.85 46.26 -11.84
C SER A 766 -12.13 46.63 -13.14
N SER A 767 -11.24 45.76 -13.62
CA SER A 767 -10.37 46.00 -14.79
C SER A 767 -9.87 44.69 -15.40
N SER A 768 -9.03 44.76 -16.43
CA SER A 768 -8.32 43.59 -16.99
C SER A 768 -7.37 42.91 -16.01
N TYR A 769 -7.13 43.48 -14.82
CA TYR A 769 -6.21 42.97 -13.79
C TYR A 769 -6.87 42.82 -12.40
N ILE A 770 -8.15 43.17 -12.26
CA ILE A 770 -8.96 42.92 -11.05
C ILE A 770 -10.37 42.55 -11.50
N HIS A 771 -10.80 41.33 -11.21
CA HIS A 771 -12.20 40.94 -11.35
C HIS A 771 -12.85 40.94 -9.95
N LEU A 772 -13.80 41.85 -9.72
CA LEU A 772 -14.54 41.89 -8.45
C LEU A 772 -15.58 40.75 -8.41
N LEU A 773 -15.56 39.96 -7.34
CA LEU A 773 -16.54 38.91 -7.08
C LEU A 773 -17.61 39.48 -6.14
N GLY A 774 -18.82 39.71 -6.66
CA GLY A 774 -19.96 40.23 -5.88
C GLY A 774 -20.75 41.37 -6.54
N ASP A 775 -20.29 41.96 -7.64
CA ASP A 775 -20.99 43.00 -8.41
C ASP A 775 -21.91 42.42 -9.52
N GLN A 776 -22.74 41.42 -9.18
CA GLN A 776 -23.85 40.90 -10.00
C GLN A 776 -25.11 40.68 -9.15
#